data_AF-A0A6G9AM89-F1
#
_entry.id   AF-A0A6G9AM89-F1
#
_cell.length_a   1.000
_cell.length_b   1.000
_cell.length_c   1.000
_cell.angle_alpha   90.00
_cell.angle_beta   90.00
_cell.angle_gamma   90.00
#
_symmetry.space_group_name_H-M   'P 1'
#
loop_
_entity.id
_entity.type
_entity.pdbx_description
1 polymer ?
#
loop_
_entity_poly.entity_id
_entity_poly.type
_entity_poly.pdbx_seq_one_letter_code
_entity_poly.pdbx_strand_id
1 'polypeptide(L)'
;MKKYILNVLAIVTLLGGVSISQAQPTLSVNRQQARPWTYWWWMGNAVNEKDITQLLEQFSKAGLGGVHIIPIYGVKGSEKEFIPFLSERWLAVFAHTVREGKRLGMGVDLTTGTGWPFGGPGVSTETAAKAWKVDNGKLTTVLTKQQVKRPAPGGQGLVIDYFSKSAIEQYVKRFDSTLAHLNEKPRAVYNDSYEVFGANWTANFLTEFKNRRGYDLNSQLTAFLDTNQTENSILVHQDYHQTLSELLHDGFTKGWADWAHTHRYQVRNQAHGSPGNLIDLYTKADIPETESFGSSRFPIPGLRVDENYEVDRFGTPNPLAMKFASSAANLAGKPLVSSETGTWLANHFQVSLSQVKPQVDELFTAGINHVFYHGIPYSPPAETWPGWLFYASTNYGPTSHFWPHLPLLNRYIERCQTRLQASKPDNDVLVYFPIHDLWATRAKSAGGIHQLEVHHVEQWLLPQPFGQLCEQLLQRGYSFDYVSDNLLKSLTVNKQSIRSTSGATYPVILVPRSTYLPEQSLRELERLARQGARIVFDGKLPEQAPGFQDHTARSAEVKRLGNTVRQLKSVTVSPDVFGTLNQLGVRVEPWAAEGLAFIRKRQTDTTQYFITNLNNRFRQNWITLSASGRVSRYNPLTNQTDWLPIRKGQSGKNEVFLQLEPGQSYFVNVSPGKAPDATSQKTVADRSTGKPIALQNPWRVQFLRGRPALTASKTIPSPASWTTLADSAGYFSGTARYSTTFDLPADKSGSQSYHLDLGDVREVAEVRLNGQPLGTAWCIPFRLSIPANRLKPTGNQLEVDVTNLSANYMRLYDRQNPGWKKFYDINIVDIRYKPFDATRWDALPSGLLGPVTLTPVSAASGQ
;
A
#
# COMPACT_ATOMS: atom_id res chain seq x y z
N MET A 1 54.42 6.91 -65.68
CA MET A 1 53.41 7.85 -65.13
C MET A 1 53.60 7.87 -63.62
N LYS A 2 53.93 9.02 -62.99
CA LYS A 2 53.00 9.88 -62.22
C LYS A 2 52.14 9.11 -61.19
N LYS A 3 52.17 9.37 -59.87
CA LYS A 3 53.01 10.29 -59.05
C LYS A 3 52.99 9.86 -57.54
N TYR A 4 53.98 10.35 -56.78
CA TYR A 4 54.13 10.32 -55.31
C TYR A 4 52.99 11.10 -54.58
N ILE A 5 52.78 11.12 -53.24
CA ILE A 5 53.52 10.70 -52.00
C ILE A 5 52.49 10.67 -50.80
N LEU A 6 52.67 10.29 -49.51
CA LEU A 6 53.71 9.78 -48.58
C LEU A 6 53.00 9.00 -47.41
N ASN A 7 53.74 8.29 -46.54
CA ASN A 7 53.26 7.83 -45.22
C ASN A 7 53.16 8.97 -44.17
N VAL A 8 52.18 8.90 -43.25
CA VAL A 8 52.33 9.33 -41.84
C VAL A 8 51.54 8.38 -40.93
N LEU A 9 52.17 7.86 -39.87
CA LEU A 9 51.52 7.10 -38.81
C LEU A 9 51.15 8.05 -37.66
N ALA A 10 49.88 8.11 -37.27
CA ALA A 10 49.41 8.95 -36.15
C ALA A 10 48.52 8.14 -35.20
N ILE A 11 49.07 7.76 -34.04
CA ILE A 11 48.31 7.12 -32.96
C ILE A 11 47.54 8.20 -32.21
N VAL A 12 46.20 8.16 -32.27
CA VAL A 12 45.32 9.02 -31.48
C VAL A 12 44.62 8.19 -30.41
N THR A 13 45.16 8.21 -29.20
CA THR A 13 44.65 7.45 -28.04
C THR A 13 43.38 8.11 -27.47
N LEU A 14 42.26 7.95 -28.17
CA LEU A 14 40.96 8.48 -27.75
C LEU A 14 40.39 7.67 -26.56
N LEU A 15 40.80 8.04 -25.35
CA LEU A 15 40.27 7.55 -24.07
C LEU A 15 38.83 8.07 -23.82
N GLY A 16 37.88 7.60 -24.64
CA GLY A 16 36.45 7.80 -24.42
C GLY A 16 35.97 6.92 -23.26
N GLY A 17 35.60 7.55 -22.14
CA GLY A 17 35.04 6.86 -20.97
C GLY A 17 33.64 6.31 -21.24
N VAL A 18 33.54 5.11 -21.82
CA VAL A 18 32.26 4.42 -22.05
C VAL A 18 31.67 3.96 -20.72
N SER A 19 30.66 4.67 -20.22
CA SER A 19 29.81 4.17 -19.13
C SER A 19 29.03 2.95 -19.62
N ILE A 20 29.46 1.75 -19.22
CA ILE A 20 28.82 0.48 -19.61
C ILE A 20 27.48 0.34 -18.86
N SER A 21 26.44 0.96 -19.41
CA SER A 21 25.06 0.68 -19.02
C SER A 21 24.70 -0.72 -19.50
N GLN A 22 24.79 -1.71 -18.60
CA GLN A 22 24.35 -3.06 -18.90
C GLN A 22 22.83 -3.07 -19.07
N ALA A 23 22.35 -3.60 -20.20
CA ALA A 23 20.93 -3.77 -20.44
C ALA A 23 20.30 -4.63 -19.33
N GLN A 24 19.19 -4.15 -18.75
CA GLN A 24 18.50 -4.89 -17.69
C GLN A 24 17.88 -6.19 -18.24
N PRO A 25 17.77 -7.26 -17.43
CA PRO A 25 16.97 -8.42 -17.78
C PRO A 25 15.53 -8.00 -18.15
N THR A 26 15.00 -8.52 -19.24
CA THR A 26 13.64 -8.25 -19.71
C THR A 26 12.62 -8.91 -18.78
N LEU A 27 12.16 -8.15 -17.77
CA LEU A 27 11.13 -8.58 -16.83
C LEU A 27 9.77 -8.67 -17.54
N SER A 28 9.35 -9.89 -17.86
CA SER A 28 8.05 -10.17 -18.47
C SER A 28 6.94 -10.08 -17.42
N VAL A 29 6.28 -8.92 -17.35
CA VAL A 29 5.06 -8.67 -16.57
C VAL A 29 4.00 -8.00 -17.46
N ASN A 30 2.73 -8.08 -17.08
CA ASN A 30 1.72 -7.25 -17.74
C ASN A 30 1.90 -5.78 -17.33
N ARG A 31 2.40 -4.95 -18.25
CA ARG A 31 2.66 -3.52 -18.00
C ARG A 31 1.42 -2.74 -17.54
N GLN A 32 0.22 -3.15 -17.97
CA GLN A 32 -1.07 -2.62 -17.50
C GLN A 32 -1.24 -2.80 -15.98
N GLN A 33 -0.81 -3.94 -15.43
CA GLN A 33 -0.87 -4.27 -14.01
C GLN A 33 0.34 -3.73 -13.24
N ALA A 34 1.48 -3.52 -13.90
CA ALA A 34 2.65 -2.92 -13.28
C ALA A 34 2.47 -1.42 -12.94
N ARG A 35 1.61 -0.69 -13.65
CA ARG A 35 1.27 0.71 -13.33
C ARG A 35 0.28 0.82 -12.16
N PRO A 36 0.23 1.95 -11.43
CA PRO A 36 -0.86 2.22 -10.48
C PRO A 36 -2.19 2.37 -11.21
N TRP A 37 -3.28 1.96 -10.55
CA TRP A 37 -4.66 2.17 -10.99
C TRP A 37 -5.34 3.21 -10.09
N THR A 38 -6.61 3.51 -10.32
CA THR A 38 -7.39 4.39 -9.43
C THR A 38 -8.85 3.98 -9.32
N TYR A 39 -9.43 4.21 -8.15
CA TYR A 39 -10.88 4.21 -7.95
C TYR A 39 -11.48 5.39 -8.72
N TRP A 40 -12.47 5.11 -9.57
CA TRP A 40 -13.14 6.08 -10.45
C TRP A 40 -14.60 6.27 -10.05
N TRP A 41 -14.86 7.31 -9.24
CA TRP A 41 -16.19 7.56 -8.66
C TRP A 41 -17.15 8.11 -9.72
N TRP A 42 -18.11 7.29 -10.13
CA TRP A 42 -19.16 7.65 -11.09
C TRP A 42 -20.31 8.32 -10.34
N MET A 43 -20.13 9.61 -10.03
CA MET A 43 -21.10 10.44 -9.30
C MET A 43 -22.46 10.46 -10.02
N GLY A 44 -23.48 9.84 -9.44
CA GLY A 44 -24.83 9.72 -10.02
C GLY A 44 -24.88 8.87 -11.30
N ASN A 45 -23.77 8.22 -11.66
CA ASN A 45 -23.44 7.80 -13.01
C ASN A 45 -23.71 8.89 -14.08
N ALA A 46 -23.47 10.17 -13.76
CA ALA A 46 -23.70 11.29 -14.67
C ALA A 46 -22.58 11.40 -15.73
N VAL A 47 -22.48 10.37 -16.56
CA VAL A 47 -21.33 10.09 -17.44
C VAL A 47 -21.74 9.92 -18.90
N ASN A 48 -20.83 10.27 -19.83
CA ASN A 48 -21.02 10.09 -21.26
C ASN A 48 -19.73 9.63 -21.97
N GLU A 49 -19.91 9.00 -23.13
CA GLU A 49 -18.87 8.33 -23.91
C GLU A 49 -17.74 9.27 -24.34
N LYS A 50 -18.06 10.50 -24.73
CA LYS A 50 -17.09 11.52 -25.16
C LYS A 50 -16.17 11.91 -24.01
N ASP A 51 -16.75 12.24 -22.86
CA ASP A 51 -15.99 12.65 -21.68
C ASP A 51 -15.19 11.48 -21.10
N ILE A 52 -15.73 10.25 -21.14
CA ILE A 52 -15.01 9.01 -20.78
C ILE A 52 -13.79 8.81 -21.67
N THR A 53 -13.92 8.94 -22.99
CA THR A 53 -12.79 8.90 -23.93
C THR A 53 -11.73 9.95 -23.56
N GLN A 54 -12.13 11.21 -23.38
CA GLN A 54 -11.21 12.30 -23.04
C GLN A 54 -10.53 12.12 -21.67
N LEU A 55 -11.21 11.55 -20.67
CA LEU A 55 -10.66 11.29 -19.35
C LEU A 55 -9.70 10.09 -19.37
N LEU A 56 -10.07 8.97 -20.01
CA LEU A 56 -9.19 7.80 -20.12
C LEU A 56 -7.92 8.10 -20.92
N GLU A 57 -7.97 8.94 -21.96
CA GLU A 57 -6.78 9.39 -22.67
C GLU A 57 -5.84 10.21 -21.78
N GLN A 58 -6.39 11.10 -20.94
CA GLN A 58 -5.62 11.81 -19.92
C GLN A 58 -5.04 10.87 -18.87
N PHE A 59 -5.78 9.85 -18.44
CA PHE A 59 -5.35 8.88 -17.42
C PHE A 59 -4.22 7.97 -17.95
N SER A 60 -4.34 7.48 -19.20
CA SER A 60 -3.28 6.69 -19.85
C SER A 60 -2.01 7.54 -20.07
N LYS A 61 -2.18 8.80 -20.50
CA LYS A 61 -1.08 9.79 -20.62
C LYS A 61 -0.44 10.13 -19.27
N ALA A 62 -1.21 10.12 -18.18
CA ALA A 62 -0.70 10.29 -16.82
C ALA A 62 0.09 9.07 -16.31
N GLY A 63 0.05 7.94 -17.03
CA GLY A 63 0.74 6.71 -16.67
C GLY A 63 -0.05 5.78 -15.75
N LEU A 64 -1.38 5.94 -15.66
CA LEU A 64 -2.23 4.96 -14.98
C LEU A 64 -2.34 3.66 -15.82
N GLY A 65 -2.56 2.55 -15.12
CA GLY A 65 -2.72 1.21 -15.70
C GLY A 65 -4.17 0.79 -15.91
N GLY A 66 -5.11 1.47 -15.25
CA GLY A 66 -6.52 1.15 -15.30
C GLY A 66 -7.35 1.96 -14.32
N VAL A 67 -8.66 1.76 -14.38
CA VAL A 67 -9.67 2.37 -13.53
C VAL A 67 -10.51 1.28 -12.87
N HIS A 68 -11.07 1.58 -11.70
CA HIS A 68 -12.08 0.77 -11.03
C HIS A 68 -13.35 1.61 -10.91
N ILE A 69 -14.39 1.26 -11.66
CA ILE A 69 -15.64 2.02 -11.68
C ILE A 69 -16.39 1.76 -10.37
N ILE A 70 -16.69 2.84 -9.64
CA ILE A 70 -17.51 2.81 -8.42
C ILE A 70 -18.72 3.74 -8.63
N PRO A 71 -19.90 3.18 -8.95
CA PRO A 71 -21.15 3.94 -8.98
C PRO A 71 -21.46 4.51 -7.59
N ILE A 72 -21.75 5.82 -7.50
CA ILE A 72 -21.99 6.48 -6.22
C ILE A 72 -23.04 7.61 -6.32
N TYR A 73 -23.37 8.27 -5.21
CA TYR A 73 -24.31 9.41 -5.18
C TYR A 73 -24.01 10.50 -6.21
N GLY A 74 -25.02 11.31 -6.54
CA GLY A 74 -24.93 12.34 -7.59
C GLY A 74 -24.31 13.68 -7.18
N VAL A 75 -24.27 14.59 -8.16
CA VAL A 75 -23.96 16.01 -8.00
C VAL A 75 -25.23 16.83 -8.23
N LYS A 76 -25.47 17.83 -7.38
CA LYS A 76 -26.66 18.69 -7.42
C LYS A 76 -26.58 19.64 -8.61
N GLY A 77 -27.69 19.79 -9.33
CA GLY A 77 -27.74 20.47 -10.63
C GLY A 77 -27.24 19.62 -11.80
N SER A 78 -27.15 18.29 -11.63
CA SER A 78 -26.83 17.33 -12.70
C SER A 78 -27.76 16.11 -12.69
N GLU A 79 -28.96 16.27 -12.10
CA GLU A 79 -29.94 15.19 -11.89
C GLU A 79 -30.57 14.70 -13.20
N LYS A 80 -30.55 15.52 -14.27
CA LYS A 80 -31.07 15.15 -15.59
C LYS A 80 -30.13 14.18 -16.32
N GLU A 81 -28.86 14.21 -15.94
CA GLU A 81 -27.79 13.40 -16.49
C GLU A 81 -27.60 12.09 -15.71
N PHE A 82 -28.29 11.88 -14.60
CA PHE A 82 -28.18 10.68 -13.76
C PHE A 82 -28.63 9.42 -14.49
N ILE A 83 -27.79 8.37 -14.45
CA ILE A 83 -28.07 7.09 -15.11
C ILE A 83 -28.31 6.01 -14.03
N PRO A 84 -29.49 5.36 -13.98
CA PRO A 84 -29.74 4.27 -13.03
C PRO A 84 -28.78 3.09 -13.24
N PHE A 85 -28.20 2.59 -12.15
CA PHE A 85 -27.22 1.50 -12.17
C PHE A 85 -27.79 0.22 -12.80
N LEU A 86 -27.02 -0.39 -13.70
CA LEU A 86 -27.41 -1.56 -14.51
C LEU A 86 -28.63 -1.36 -15.43
N SER A 87 -29.06 -0.11 -15.69
CA SER A 87 -29.95 0.18 -16.83
C SER A 87 -29.23 -0.01 -18.17
N GLU A 88 -29.98 -0.18 -19.27
CA GLU A 88 -29.42 -0.29 -20.62
C GLU A 88 -28.46 0.86 -20.96
N ARG A 89 -28.82 2.09 -20.60
CA ARG A 89 -27.96 3.27 -20.78
C ARG A 89 -26.68 3.18 -19.95
N TRP A 90 -26.73 2.66 -18.72
CA TRP A 90 -25.54 2.42 -17.90
C TRP A 90 -24.63 1.36 -18.54
N LEU A 91 -25.22 0.24 -18.97
CA LEU A 91 -24.52 -0.88 -19.61
C LEU A 91 -23.83 -0.46 -20.91
N ALA A 92 -24.46 0.38 -21.73
CA ALA A 92 -23.88 0.93 -22.95
C ALA A 92 -22.62 1.79 -22.68
N VAL A 93 -22.68 2.66 -21.67
CA VAL A 93 -21.56 3.53 -21.28
C VAL A 93 -20.44 2.76 -20.58
N PHE A 94 -20.80 1.75 -19.76
CA PHE A 94 -19.84 0.80 -19.21
C PHE A 94 -19.10 0.03 -20.31
N ALA A 95 -19.82 -0.50 -21.31
CA ALA A 95 -19.22 -1.18 -22.45
C ALA A 95 -18.30 -0.26 -23.26
N HIS A 96 -18.69 1.01 -23.48
CA HIS A 96 -17.78 2.01 -24.08
C HIS A 96 -16.50 2.20 -23.26
N THR A 97 -16.63 2.30 -21.93
CA THR A 97 -15.50 2.44 -21.01
C THR A 97 -14.52 1.26 -21.11
N VAL A 98 -15.02 0.03 -21.23
CA VAL A 98 -14.20 -1.18 -21.41
C VAL A 98 -13.53 -1.21 -22.80
N ARG A 99 -14.22 -0.81 -23.88
CA ARG A 99 -13.62 -0.67 -25.22
C ARG A 99 -12.48 0.35 -25.22
N GLU A 100 -12.69 1.50 -24.59
CA GLU A 100 -11.69 2.57 -24.51
C GLU A 100 -10.51 2.21 -23.63
N GLY A 101 -10.75 1.53 -22.50
CA GLY A 101 -9.69 0.93 -21.69
C GLY A 101 -8.82 0.00 -22.54
N LYS A 102 -9.45 -0.93 -23.28
CA LYS A 102 -8.76 -1.85 -24.20
C LYS A 102 -7.99 -1.12 -25.31
N ARG A 103 -8.56 -0.06 -25.92
CA ARG A 103 -7.88 0.78 -26.92
C ARG A 103 -6.61 1.44 -26.37
N LEU A 104 -6.65 1.88 -25.11
CA LEU A 104 -5.58 2.65 -24.46
C LEU A 104 -4.59 1.80 -23.66
N GLY A 105 -4.70 0.47 -23.70
CA GLY A 105 -3.88 -0.45 -22.91
C GLY A 105 -4.13 -0.36 -21.40
N MET A 106 -5.29 0.17 -21.00
CA MET A 106 -5.75 0.30 -19.62
C MET A 106 -6.73 -0.83 -19.26
N GLY A 107 -6.83 -1.16 -17.97
CA GLY A 107 -7.84 -2.09 -17.46
C GLY A 107 -9.04 -1.40 -16.84
N VAL A 108 -10.14 -2.14 -16.69
CA VAL A 108 -11.39 -1.70 -16.05
C VAL A 108 -11.85 -2.76 -15.06
N ASP A 109 -11.90 -2.42 -13.78
CA ASP A 109 -12.55 -3.20 -12.71
C ASP A 109 -13.90 -2.54 -12.33
N LEU A 110 -14.77 -3.25 -11.62
CA LEU A 110 -16.11 -2.78 -11.25
C LEU A 110 -16.51 -3.22 -9.83
N THR A 111 -17.06 -2.34 -9.01
CA THR A 111 -17.72 -2.72 -7.74
C THR A 111 -18.96 -3.57 -8.02
N THR A 112 -19.14 -4.67 -7.28
CA THR A 112 -20.33 -5.55 -7.41
C THR A 112 -21.55 -4.92 -6.72
N GLY A 113 -21.87 -3.67 -7.04
CA GLY A 113 -22.85 -2.85 -6.33
C GLY A 113 -22.67 -1.35 -6.62
N THR A 114 -23.24 -0.51 -5.76
CA THR A 114 -23.07 0.96 -5.79
C THR A 114 -22.81 1.44 -4.38
N GLY A 115 -21.87 2.37 -4.17
CA GLY A 115 -21.38 2.64 -2.82
C GLY A 115 -20.93 1.34 -2.14
N TRP A 116 -21.25 1.18 -0.86
CA TRP A 116 -20.92 -0.03 -0.09
C TRP A 116 -21.81 -0.16 1.17
N PRO A 117 -21.89 -1.33 1.85
CA PRO A 117 -21.57 -2.68 1.36
C PRO A 117 -22.56 -3.14 0.26
N PHE A 118 -22.51 -4.41 -0.14
CA PHE A 118 -23.42 -4.98 -1.14
C PHE A 118 -24.89 -4.89 -0.72
N GLY A 119 -25.75 -4.38 -1.62
CA GLY A 119 -27.16 -4.20 -1.36
C GLY A 119 -27.90 -3.46 -2.47
N GLY A 120 -29.16 -3.09 -2.23
CA GLY A 120 -29.96 -2.26 -3.13
C GLY A 120 -31.40 -2.72 -3.33
N PRO A 121 -32.07 -2.34 -4.44
CA PRO A 121 -33.53 -2.41 -4.57
C PRO A 121 -34.09 -3.84 -4.77
N GLY A 122 -33.23 -4.84 -4.94
CA GLY A 122 -33.62 -6.26 -5.01
C GLY A 122 -33.47 -7.01 -3.68
N VAL A 123 -33.03 -6.35 -2.60
CA VAL A 123 -32.78 -7.01 -1.31
C VAL A 123 -34.05 -6.99 -0.46
N SER A 124 -34.63 -8.17 -0.27
CA SER A 124 -35.83 -8.37 0.53
C SER A 124 -35.55 -8.36 2.03
N THR A 125 -36.58 -8.28 2.87
CA THR A 125 -36.46 -8.39 4.33
C THR A 125 -35.90 -9.75 4.79
N GLU A 126 -36.01 -10.78 3.97
CA GLU A 126 -35.54 -12.13 4.25
C GLU A 126 -34.04 -12.24 3.97
N THR A 127 -33.57 -11.56 2.92
CA THR A 127 -32.17 -11.54 2.46
C THR A 127 -31.33 -10.40 3.02
N ALA A 128 -31.93 -9.38 3.64
CA ALA A 128 -31.23 -8.26 4.28
C ALA A 128 -30.52 -8.63 5.58
N ALA A 129 -29.46 -7.89 5.93
CA ALA A 129 -28.61 -8.13 7.10
C ALA A 129 -29.36 -8.23 8.45
N LYS A 130 -28.90 -9.16 9.30
CA LYS A 130 -29.54 -9.50 10.58
C LYS A 130 -28.68 -9.16 11.80
N ALA A 131 -29.38 -8.90 12.90
CA ALA A 131 -28.83 -8.99 14.24
C ALA A 131 -29.64 -9.99 15.09
N TRP A 132 -29.14 -10.36 16.27
CA TRP A 132 -29.92 -11.07 17.28
C TRP A 132 -30.50 -10.12 18.34
N LYS A 133 -31.59 -10.55 18.97
CA LYS A 133 -32.08 -10.05 20.27
C LYS A 133 -32.44 -11.24 21.17
N VAL A 134 -32.61 -10.98 22.46
CA VAL A 134 -33.34 -11.90 23.34
C VAL A 134 -34.84 -11.57 23.27
N ASP A 135 -35.67 -12.60 23.12
CA ASP A 135 -37.13 -12.50 23.18
C ASP A 135 -37.66 -13.74 23.93
N ASN A 136 -38.48 -13.52 24.97
CA ASN A 136 -39.03 -14.58 25.83
C ASN A 136 -38.00 -15.65 26.26
N GLY A 137 -36.79 -15.21 26.63
CA GLY A 137 -35.70 -16.08 27.08
C GLY A 137 -35.00 -16.89 25.98
N LYS A 138 -35.12 -16.50 24.71
CA LYS A 138 -34.46 -17.17 23.56
C LYS A 138 -33.81 -16.16 22.61
N LEU A 139 -32.78 -16.59 21.89
CA LEU A 139 -32.17 -15.79 20.83
C LEU A 139 -33.06 -15.81 19.59
N THR A 140 -33.41 -14.62 19.09
CA THR A 140 -34.29 -14.43 17.93
C THR A 140 -33.71 -13.41 16.96
N THR A 141 -34.02 -13.61 15.67
CA THR A 141 -33.49 -12.82 14.57
C THR A 141 -34.26 -11.51 14.40
N VAL A 142 -33.54 -10.40 14.21
CA VAL A 142 -34.08 -9.08 13.83
C VAL A 142 -33.30 -8.50 12.64
N LEU A 143 -33.90 -7.52 11.97
CA LEU A 143 -33.26 -6.76 10.88
C LEU A 143 -32.36 -5.65 11.45
N THR A 144 -31.17 -5.46 10.88
CA THR A 144 -30.38 -4.23 11.11
C THR A 144 -31.05 -3.01 10.47
N LYS A 145 -31.84 -3.24 9.40
CA LYS A 145 -32.43 -2.24 8.50
C LYS A 145 -31.40 -1.34 7.78
N GLN A 146 -30.11 -1.72 7.82
CA GLN A 146 -29.02 -0.98 7.19
C GLN A 146 -29.31 -0.76 5.71
N GLN A 147 -29.28 0.50 5.27
CA GLN A 147 -29.29 0.86 3.86
C GLN A 147 -27.86 0.88 3.31
N VAL A 148 -27.70 0.61 2.01
CA VAL A 148 -26.45 0.86 1.29
C VAL A 148 -25.99 2.30 1.56
N LYS A 149 -24.71 2.48 1.89
CA LYS A 149 -24.07 3.78 2.09
C LYS A 149 -23.81 4.38 0.72
N ARG A 150 -24.17 5.66 0.51
CA ARG A 150 -23.82 6.44 -0.70
C ARG A 150 -24.30 5.84 -2.04
N PRO A 151 -25.49 5.24 -2.15
CA PRO A 151 -25.90 4.52 -3.34
C PRO A 151 -26.02 5.43 -4.56
N ALA A 152 -25.64 4.91 -5.73
CA ALA A 152 -25.95 5.55 -7.00
C ALA A 152 -27.47 5.46 -7.28
N PRO A 153 -28.02 6.29 -8.18
CA PRO A 153 -29.39 6.10 -8.68
C PRO A 153 -29.62 4.63 -9.11
N GLY A 154 -30.69 3.99 -8.65
CA GLY A 154 -30.96 2.58 -8.91
C GLY A 154 -30.15 1.58 -8.06
N GLY A 155 -29.41 2.07 -7.05
CA GLY A 155 -28.66 1.28 -6.07
C GLY A 155 -29.21 1.38 -4.63
N GLN A 156 -30.25 2.19 -4.39
CA GLN A 156 -30.87 2.39 -3.08
C GLN A 156 -31.54 1.11 -2.57
N GLY A 157 -31.33 0.75 -1.30
CA GLY A 157 -32.04 -0.33 -0.63
C GLY A 157 -31.24 -0.95 0.53
N LEU A 158 -31.73 -2.09 1.02
CA LEU A 158 -31.14 -2.82 2.14
C LEU A 158 -29.78 -3.45 1.77
N VAL A 159 -28.88 -3.52 2.76
CA VAL A 159 -27.63 -4.31 2.70
C VAL A 159 -27.95 -5.80 2.88
N ILE A 160 -27.29 -6.67 2.11
CA ILE A 160 -27.51 -8.13 2.18
C ILE A 160 -26.97 -8.74 3.48
N ASP A 161 -27.49 -9.90 3.84
CA ASP A 161 -26.96 -10.72 4.93
C ASP A 161 -25.66 -11.42 4.51
N TYR A 162 -24.52 -10.82 4.86
CA TYR A 162 -23.18 -11.37 4.63
C TYR A 162 -22.92 -12.70 5.38
N PHE A 163 -23.76 -13.08 6.34
CA PHE A 163 -23.70 -14.39 7.01
C PHE A 163 -24.64 -15.43 6.36
N SER A 164 -25.40 -15.05 5.32
CA SER A 164 -26.31 -15.95 4.59
C SER A 164 -25.81 -16.25 3.17
N LYS A 165 -25.52 -17.53 2.92
CA LYS A 165 -25.21 -18.04 1.59
C LYS A 165 -26.34 -17.73 0.57
N SER A 166 -27.60 -17.89 0.97
CA SER A 166 -28.73 -17.67 0.06
C SER A 166 -28.98 -16.19 -0.24
N ALA A 167 -28.48 -15.26 0.57
CA ALA A 167 -28.54 -13.83 0.29
C ALA A 167 -27.58 -13.43 -0.85
N ILE A 168 -26.32 -13.90 -0.81
CA ILE A 168 -25.37 -13.63 -1.90
C ILE A 168 -25.79 -14.33 -3.21
N GLU A 169 -26.28 -15.57 -3.13
CA GLU A 169 -26.82 -16.32 -4.29
C GLU A 169 -28.05 -15.65 -4.94
N GLN A 170 -28.81 -14.84 -4.19
CA GLN A 170 -29.91 -14.05 -4.74
C GLN A 170 -29.44 -12.69 -5.27
N TYR A 171 -28.50 -12.04 -4.58
CA TYR A 171 -27.95 -10.74 -4.95
C TYR A 171 -27.28 -10.74 -6.32
N VAL A 172 -26.46 -11.77 -6.62
CA VAL A 172 -25.70 -11.84 -7.87
C VAL A 172 -26.58 -11.97 -9.12
N LYS A 173 -27.84 -12.45 -8.99
CA LYS A 173 -28.78 -12.66 -10.11
C LYS A 173 -29.09 -11.38 -10.89
N ARG A 174 -29.02 -10.19 -10.26
CA ARG A 174 -29.18 -8.90 -10.96
C ARG A 174 -28.03 -8.62 -11.94
N PHE A 175 -26.84 -9.14 -11.64
CA PHE A 175 -25.65 -9.01 -12.49
C PHE A 175 -25.66 -10.09 -13.58
N ASP A 176 -26.18 -11.29 -13.29
CA ASP A 176 -26.45 -12.33 -14.29
C ASP A 176 -27.41 -11.81 -15.37
N SER A 177 -28.52 -11.18 -14.97
CA SER A 177 -29.52 -10.64 -15.89
C SER A 177 -29.10 -9.36 -16.63
N THR A 178 -27.85 -8.89 -16.48
CA THR A 178 -27.37 -7.63 -17.07
C THR A 178 -25.94 -7.71 -17.60
N LEU A 179 -24.93 -7.76 -16.72
CA LEU A 179 -23.51 -7.77 -17.09
C LEU A 179 -23.08 -9.05 -17.82
N ALA A 180 -23.72 -10.19 -17.54
CA ALA A 180 -23.32 -11.46 -18.15
C ALA A 180 -23.53 -11.48 -19.67
N HIS A 181 -24.49 -10.69 -20.16
CA HIS A 181 -24.85 -10.56 -21.57
C HIS A 181 -23.93 -9.60 -22.37
N LEU A 182 -23.05 -8.84 -21.70
CA LEU A 182 -22.10 -7.96 -22.39
C LEU A 182 -20.86 -8.73 -22.90
N ASN A 183 -20.46 -8.44 -24.14
CA ASN A 183 -19.16 -8.83 -24.69
C ASN A 183 -18.03 -8.12 -23.92
N GLU A 184 -18.25 -6.85 -23.60
CA GLU A 184 -17.40 -6.02 -22.78
C GLU A 184 -17.54 -6.34 -21.29
N LYS A 185 -16.56 -7.07 -20.76
CA LYS A 185 -16.50 -7.50 -19.36
C LYS A 185 -15.42 -6.71 -18.58
N PRO A 186 -15.66 -6.43 -17.27
CA PRO A 186 -14.58 -5.96 -16.40
C PRO A 186 -13.50 -7.04 -16.25
N ARG A 187 -12.26 -6.63 -15.96
CA ARG A 187 -11.20 -7.56 -15.55
C ARG A 187 -11.52 -8.19 -14.20
N ALA A 188 -11.78 -7.37 -13.19
CA ALA A 188 -12.15 -7.82 -11.86
C ALA A 188 -13.48 -7.22 -11.38
N VAL A 189 -14.23 -8.01 -10.63
CA VAL A 189 -15.32 -7.56 -9.76
C VAL A 189 -14.80 -7.35 -8.34
N TYR A 190 -15.35 -6.36 -7.65
CA TYR A 190 -14.82 -5.87 -6.37
C TYR A 190 -15.84 -5.95 -5.22
N ASN A 191 -15.34 -6.27 -4.02
CA ASN A 191 -16.01 -6.10 -2.72
C ASN A 191 -15.17 -5.19 -1.83
N ASP A 192 -15.84 -4.21 -1.24
CA ASP A 192 -15.30 -3.20 -0.33
C ASP A 192 -15.09 -3.74 1.09
N SER A 193 -14.40 -2.96 1.92
CA SER A 193 -14.22 -3.22 3.35
C SER A 193 -15.56 -3.48 4.07
N TYR A 194 -15.51 -4.29 5.13
CA TYR A 194 -16.72 -4.72 5.83
C TYR A 194 -17.29 -3.58 6.70
N GLU A 195 -18.23 -2.84 6.13
CA GLU A 195 -19.08 -1.85 6.82
C GLU A 195 -20.52 -2.35 7.04
N VAL A 196 -20.72 -3.64 7.35
CA VAL A 196 -22.07 -4.23 7.55
C VAL A 196 -22.57 -3.94 8.97
N PHE A 197 -22.86 -2.66 9.24
CA PHE A 197 -23.12 -2.12 10.58
C PHE A 197 -24.27 -2.81 11.32
N GLY A 198 -23.97 -3.23 12.55
CA GLY A 198 -24.91 -3.91 13.44
C GLY A 198 -25.22 -5.36 13.06
N ALA A 199 -24.67 -5.88 11.95
CA ALA A 199 -24.89 -7.26 11.56
C ALA A 199 -24.01 -8.21 12.38
N ASN A 200 -24.65 -9.12 13.12
CA ASN A 200 -24.00 -10.09 13.99
C ASN A 200 -24.70 -11.46 14.03
N TRP A 201 -25.56 -11.75 13.03
CA TRP A 201 -26.43 -12.92 13.01
C TRP A 201 -26.88 -13.27 11.58
N THR A 202 -27.56 -14.40 11.42
CA THR A 202 -28.35 -14.74 10.22
C THR A 202 -29.61 -15.53 10.61
N ALA A 203 -30.61 -15.61 9.72
CA ALA A 203 -31.89 -16.23 10.00
C ALA A 203 -31.78 -17.71 10.44
N ASN A 204 -30.82 -18.46 9.89
CA ASN A 204 -30.54 -19.86 10.24
C ASN A 204 -29.36 -20.04 11.23
N PHE A 205 -28.89 -18.98 11.91
CA PHE A 205 -27.66 -19.03 12.69
C PHE A 205 -27.67 -20.12 13.76
N LEU A 206 -28.79 -20.31 14.48
CA LEU A 206 -28.90 -21.37 15.51
C LEU A 206 -28.77 -22.78 14.93
N THR A 207 -29.22 -23.00 13.69
CA THR A 207 -29.07 -24.27 12.98
C THR A 207 -27.62 -24.48 12.54
N GLU A 208 -27.00 -23.46 11.93
CA GLU A 208 -25.59 -23.51 11.53
C GLU A 208 -24.68 -23.72 12.75
N PHE A 209 -24.90 -22.96 13.82
CA PHE A 209 -24.19 -23.09 15.09
C PHE A 209 -24.30 -24.51 15.63
N LYS A 210 -25.52 -25.07 15.76
CA LYS A 210 -25.71 -26.42 16.28
C LYS A 210 -25.04 -27.49 15.40
N ASN A 211 -25.11 -27.34 14.08
CA ASN A 211 -24.48 -28.25 13.13
C ASN A 211 -22.93 -28.18 13.18
N ARG A 212 -22.36 -27.01 13.47
CA ARG A 212 -20.91 -26.74 13.43
C ARG A 212 -20.21 -26.87 14.79
N ARG A 213 -20.93 -26.66 15.89
CA ARG A 213 -20.43 -26.61 17.28
C ARG A 213 -20.96 -27.75 18.16
N GLY A 214 -22.03 -28.45 17.74
CA GLY A 214 -22.56 -29.65 18.39
C GLY A 214 -23.69 -29.42 19.42
N TYR A 215 -23.95 -28.18 19.84
CA TYR A 215 -24.95 -27.86 20.88
C TYR A 215 -25.88 -26.70 20.49
N ASP A 216 -27.01 -26.57 21.18
CA ASP A 216 -27.91 -25.42 21.03
C ASP A 216 -27.41 -24.23 21.86
N LEU A 217 -27.11 -23.11 21.21
CA LEU A 217 -26.65 -21.87 21.87
C LEU A 217 -27.66 -21.35 22.91
N ASN A 218 -28.96 -21.61 22.74
CA ASN A 218 -29.96 -21.23 23.75
C ASN A 218 -29.81 -22.00 25.07
N SER A 219 -29.22 -23.20 25.06
CA SER A 219 -28.91 -23.94 26.30
C SER A 219 -27.80 -23.26 27.12
N GLN A 220 -27.00 -22.39 26.49
CA GLN A 220 -25.93 -21.61 27.11
C GLN A 220 -26.21 -20.09 27.08
N LEU A 221 -27.48 -19.68 27.02
CA LEU A 221 -27.86 -18.28 26.90
C LEU A 221 -27.23 -17.38 27.98
N THR A 222 -27.16 -17.85 29.23
CA THR A 222 -26.53 -17.09 30.33
C THR A 222 -25.04 -16.85 30.09
N ALA A 223 -24.31 -17.84 29.56
CA ALA A 223 -22.89 -17.70 29.22
C ALA A 223 -22.69 -16.83 27.97
N PHE A 224 -23.57 -16.96 26.97
CA PHE A 224 -23.55 -16.10 25.78
C PHE A 224 -23.76 -14.61 26.11
N LEU A 225 -24.63 -14.30 27.07
CA LEU A 225 -24.91 -12.93 27.52
C LEU A 225 -23.95 -12.38 28.59
N ASP A 226 -23.08 -13.22 29.16
CA ASP A 226 -22.16 -12.83 30.23
C ASP A 226 -20.97 -12.01 29.71
N THR A 227 -20.95 -10.72 30.04
CA THR A 227 -19.84 -9.81 29.69
C THR A 227 -18.67 -9.83 30.68
N ASN A 228 -18.73 -10.63 31.74
CA ASN A 228 -17.71 -10.67 32.81
C ASN A 228 -16.54 -11.60 32.49
N GLN A 229 -16.56 -12.30 31.33
CA GLN A 229 -15.47 -13.17 30.86
C GLN A 229 -15.19 -14.34 31.82
N THR A 230 -16.26 -14.98 32.32
CA THR A 230 -16.15 -16.32 32.93
C THR A 230 -15.66 -17.34 31.90
N GLU A 231 -15.09 -18.45 32.37
CA GLU A 231 -14.59 -19.54 31.51
C GLU A 231 -15.64 -20.01 30.49
N ASN A 232 -16.88 -20.26 30.95
CA ASN A 232 -17.97 -20.66 30.06
C ASN A 232 -18.35 -19.57 29.05
N SER A 233 -18.33 -18.28 29.41
CA SER A 233 -18.67 -17.22 28.45
C SER A 233 -17.61 -17.05 27.37
N ILE A 234 -16.33 -17.11 27.74
CA ILE A 234 -15.20 -17.11 26.80
C ILE A 234 -15.34 -18.24 25.76
N LEU A 235 -15.62 -19.46 26.21
CA LEU A 235 -15.74 -20.63 25.33
C LEU A 235 -16.96 -20.53 24.39
N VAL A 236 -18.10 -20.03 24.89
CA VAL A 236 -19.31 -19.82 24.08
C VAL A 236 -19.15 -18.64 23.10
N HIS A 237 -18.39 -17.60 23.46
CA HIS A 237 -18.04 -16.49 22.57
C HIS A 237 -17.09 -16.93 21.45
N GLN A 238 -16.10 -17.79 21.74
CA GLN A 238 -15.25 -18.43 20.72
C GLN A 238 -16.09 -19.20 19.68
N ASP A 239 -17.02 -20.05 20.12
CA ASP A 239 -17.89 -20.82 19.22
C ASP A 239 -18.80 -19.92 18.35
N TYR A 240 -19.30 -18.83 18.92
CA TYR A 240 -20.10 -17.82 18.21
C TYR A 240 -19.27 -17.08 17.13
N HIS A 241 -18.08 -16.58 17.49
CA HIS A 241 -17.19 -15.88 16.56
C HIS A 241 -16.65 -16.81 15.46
N GLN A 242 -16.30 -18.05 15.80
CA GLN A 242 -15.91 -19.05 14.80
C GLN A 242 -17.06 -19.32 13.81
N THR A 243 -18.30 -19.41 14.30
CA THR A 243 -19.47 -19.63 13.43
C THR A 243 -19.70 -18.44 12.49
N LEU A 244 -19.59 -17.18 12.96
CA LEU A 244 -19.65 -15.99 12.10
C LEU A 244 -18.52 -15.96 11.06
N SER A 245 -17.30 -16.31 11.45
CA SER A 245 -16.14 -16.38 10.55
C SER A 245 -16.31 -17.44 9.45
N GLU A 246 -16.81 -18.62 9.80
CA GLU A 246 -17.06 -19.70 8.84
C GLU A 246 -18.20 -19.34 7.87
N LEU A 247 -19.27 -18.67 8.34
CA LEU A 247 -20.37 -18.24 7.48
C LEU A 247 -19.95 -17.19 6.44
N LEU A 248 -19.08 -16.24 6.83
CA LEU A 248 -18.46 -15.29 5.88
C LEU A 248 -17.60 -16.02 4.85
N HIS A 249 -16.80 -17.00 5.28
CA HIS A 249 -15.88 -17.74 4.43
C HIS A 249 -16.60 -18.68 3.45
N ASP A 250 -17.44 -19.58 3.96
CA ASP A 250 -18.11 -20.64 3.19
C ASP A 250 -19.29 -20.11 2.38
N GLY A 251 -20.03 -19.15 2.95
CA GLY A 251 -21.23 -18.55 2.36
C GLY A 251 -20.90 -17.38 1.45
N PHE A 252 -20.55 -16.23 2.04
CA PHE A 252 -20.39 -14.98 1.30
C PHE A 252 -19.17 -14.97 0.38
N THR A 253 -17.94 -15.01 0.94
CA THR A 253 -16.73 -14.74 0.14
C THR A 253 -16.45 -15.85 -0.87
N LYS A 254 -16.65 -17.13 -0.51
CA LYS A 254 -16.54 -18.23 -1.48
C LYS A 254 -17.67 -18.17 -2.51
N GLY A 255 -18.93 -17.99 -2.11
CA GLY A 255 -20.07 -17.98 -3.03
C GLY A 255 -19.98 -16.87 -4.09
N TRP A 256 -19.58 -15.65 -3.67
CA TRP A 256 -19.31 -14.55 -4.59
C TRP A 256 -18.10 -14.81 -5.51
N ALA A 257 -17.03 -15.41 -5.00
CA ALA A 257 -15.85 -15.75 -5.81
C ALA A 257 -16.17 -16.84 -6.86
N ASP A 258 -16.87 -17.92 -6.47
CA ASP A 258 -17.33 -18.96 -7.37
C ASP A 258 -18.18 -18.36 -8.52
N TRP A 259 -19.11 -17.46 -8.19
CA TRP A 259 -19.95 -16.74 -9.16
C TRP A 259 -19.15 -15.83 -10.11
N ALA A 260 -18.14 -15.12 -9.61
CA ALA A 260 -17.29 -14.28 -10.44
C ALA A 260 -16.49 -15.13 -11.44
N HIS A 261 -16.03 -16.31 -11.02
CA HIS A 261 -15.26 -17.25 -11.83
C HIS A 261 -16.08 -17.89 -12.95
N THR A 262 -17.37 -18.21 -12.75
CA THR A 262 -18.24 -18.70 -13.85
C THR A 262 -18.37 -17.66 -14.97
N HIS A 263 -18.34 -16.37 -14.63
CA HIS A 263 -18.40 -15.26 -15.58
C HIS A 263 -17.06 -14.85 -16.19
N ARG A 264 -15.95 -15.47 -15.71
CA ARG A 264 -14.55 -15.17 -16.03
C ARG A 264 -14.05 -13.80 -15.54
N TYR A 265 -14.65 -13.27 -14.48
CA TYR A 265 -14.11 -12.11 -13.77
C TYR A 265 -13.04 -12.56 -12.76
N GLN A 266 -12.02 -11.73 -12.54
CA GLN A 266 -11.18 -11.85 -11.35
C GLN A 266 -11.92 -11.30 -10.11
N VAL A 267 -11.54 -11.74 -8.92
CA VAL A 267 -12.10 -11.28 -7.64
C VAL A 267 -11.09 -10.39 -6.93
N ARG A 268 -11.45 -9.14 -6.61
CA ARG A 268 -10.63 -8.22 -5.80
C ARG A 268 -11.37 -7.85 -4.52
N ASN A 269 -10.80 -8.16 -3.35
CA ASN A 269 -11.54 -8.15 -2.08
C ASN A 269 -10.77 -7.48 -0.94
N GLN A 270 -11.38 -6.48 -0.31
CA GLN A 270 -11.01 -5.99 1.01
C GLN A 270 -11.72 -6.82 2.09
N ALA A 271 -11.06 -7.85 2.62
CA ALA A 271 -11.64 -8.72 3.66
C ALA A 271 -11.64 -8.09 5.07
N HIS A 272 -10.92 -6.99 5.27
CA HIS A 272 -10.71 -6.35 6.56
C HIS A 272 -11.95 -5.58 7.06
N GLY A 273 -11.95 -5.25 8.34
CA GLY A 273 -13.12 -4.77 9.09
C GLY A 273 -14.12 -5.88 9.45
N SER A 274 -14.03 -7.07 8.82
CA SER A 274 -14.93 -8.20 9.07
C SER A 274 -14.55 -8.97 10.33
N PRO A 275 -15.48 -9.73 10.92
CA PRO A 275 -15.19 -10.64 12.04
C PRO A 275 -14.64 -12.02 11.63
N GLY A 276 -14.32 -12.23 10.35
CA GLY A 276 -13.79 -13.49 9.84
C GLY A 276 -12.26 -13.55 9.81
N ASN A 277 -11.70 -14.76 9.76
CA ASN A 277 -10.25 -14.95 9.62
C ASN A 277 -9.75 -14.33 8.30
N LEU A 278 -9.09 -13.16 8.40
CA LEU A 278 -8.68 -12.38 7.24
C LEU A 278 -7.80 -13.18 6.28
N ILE A 279 -6.93 -14.06 6.77
CA ILE A 279 -6.06 -14.89 5.92
C ILE A 279 -6.92 -15.77 5.01
N ASP A 280 -7.90 -16.46 5.59
CA ASP A 280 -8.79 -17.38 4.87
C ASP A 280 -9.73 -16.64 3.92
N LEU A 281 -10.29 -15.49 4.32
CA LEU A 281 -11.11 -14.65 3.44
C LEU A 281 -10.29 -14.09 2.27
N TYR A 282 -9.08 -13.58 2.53
CA TYR A 282 -8.15 -13.16 1.47
C TYR A 282 -7.72 -14.34 0.58
N THR A 283 -7.73 -15.60 1.06
CA THR A 283 -7.45 -16.76 0.18
C THR A 283 -8.49 -16.99 -0.92
N LYS A 284 -9.70 -16.43 -0.84
CA LYS A 284 -10.75 -16.60 -1.87
C LYS A 284 -10.73 -15.61 -3.03
N ALA A 285 -10.09 -14.46 -2.88
CA ALA A 285 -9.92 -13.49 -3.98
C ALA A 285 -8.96 -14.03 -5.06
N ASP A 286 -8.90 -13.41 -6.24
CA ASP A 286 -7.72 -13.53 -7.13
C ASP A 286 -6.65 -12.50 -6.77
N ILE A 287 -7.11 -11.34 -6.28
CA ILE A 287 -6.30 -10.20 -5.87
C ILE A 287 -6.75 -9.78 -4.45
N PRO A 288 -6.04 -10.18 -3.39
CA PRO A 288 -6.28 -9.67 -2.04
C PRO A 288 -5.97 -8.17 -2.01
N GLU A 289 -6.90 -7.37 -1.48
CA GLU A 289 -6.72 -5.92 -1.35
C GLU A 289 -6.67 -5.50 0.12
N THR A 290 -5.61 -4.81 0.52
CA THR A 290 -5.58 -4.07 1.79
C THR A 290 -5.95 -2.61 1.54
N GLU A 291 -5.92 -1.80 2.59
CA GLU A 291 -6.02 -0.35 2.51
C GLU A 291 -4.83 0.31 3.24
N SER A 292 -4.50 1.53 2.82
CA SER A 292 -3.66 2.50 3.53
C SER A 292 -4.49 3.75 3.87
N PHE A 293 -5.18 3.69 5.02
CA PHE A 293 -6.06 4.73 5.55
C PHE A 293 -5.34 5.67 6.52
N GLY A 294 -5.43 6.97 6.28
CA GLY A 294 -4.81 7.99 7.12
C GLY A 294 -3.38 8.33 6.74
N SER A 295 -2.61 8.83 7.72
CA SER A 295 -1.24 9.33 7.51
C SER A 295 -0.24 8.68 8.46
N SER A 296 0.60 7.78 7.95
CA SER A 296 1.74 7.25 8.71
C SER A 296 2.74 8.36 9.06
N ARG A 297 3.02 8.52 10.36
CA ARG A 297 3.86 9.62 10.90
C ARG A 297 5.36 9.26 10.83
N PHE A 298 5.87 9.00 9.62
CA PHE A 298 7.28 8.67 9.41
C PHE A 298 8.20 9.80 9.88
N PRO A 299 9.23 9.53 10.70
CA PRO A 299 10.22 10.55 11.09
C PRO A 299 11.23 10.76 9.96
N ILE A 300 10.78 11.30 8.83
CA ILE A 300 11.60 11.76 7.69
C ILE A 300 11.72 13.30 7.76
N PRO A 301 12.94 13.88 7.79
CA PRO A 301 13.11 15.33 7.79
C PRO A 301 12.41 16.01 6.61
N GLY A 302 11.56 16.99 6.90
CA GLY A 302 10.81 17.73 5.90
C GLY A 302 9.53 17.05 5.38
N LEU A 303 9.18 15.83 5.83
CA LEU A 303 7.88 15.23 5.51
C LEU A 303 6.75 16.10 6.08
N ARG A 304 5.66 16.24 5.31
CA ARG A 304 4.46 16.96 5.75
C ARG A 304 3.48 15.97 6.38
N VAL A 305 2.85 16.38 7.47
CA VAL A 305 1.71 15.67 8.07
C VAL A 305 0.63 16.72 8.32
N ASP A 306 -0.64 16.41 8.07
CA ASP A 306 -1.73 17.33 8.39
C ASP A 306 -1.88 17.42 9.92
N GLU A 307 -1.70 18.61 10.48
CA GLU A 307 -1.79 18.85 11.92
C GLU A 307 -3.21 18.58 12.46
N ASN A 308 -4.21 18.57 11.57
CA ASN A 308 -5.61 18.27 11.91
C ASN A 308 -5.96 16.77 11.84
N TYR A 309 -5.00 15.88 11.53
CA TYR A 309 -5.27 14.43 11.44
C TYR A 309 -5.42 13.78 12.83
N GLU A 310 -6.68 13.48 13.19
CA GLU A 310 -7.12 12.89 14.46
C GLU A 310 -6.77 11.38 14.56
N VAL A 311 -5.53 11.07 14.98
CA VAL A 311 -5.02 9.68 15.11
C VAL A 311 -5.92 8.80 15.98
N ASP A 312 -6.39 9.31 17.12
CA ASP A 312 -7.22 8.57 18.08
C ASP A 312 -8.61 8.16 17.53
N ARG A 313 -8.98 8.67 16.35
CA ARG A 313 -10.28 8.48 15.70
C ARG A 313 -10.17 7.74 14.36
N PHE A 314 -9.04 7.86 13.69
CA PHE A 314 -8.80 7.33 12.35
C PHE A 314 -7.64 6.33 12.30
N GLY A 315 -7.00 6.04 13.44
CA GLY A 315 -5.89 5.11 13.54
C GLY A 315 -4.63 5.56 12.79
N THR A 316 -3.76 4.61 12.47
CA THR A 316 -2.56 4.82 11.64
C THR A 316 -2.34 3.57 10.77
N PRO A 317 -1.93 3.69 9.49
CA PRO A 317 -1.58 2.53 8.69
C PRO A 317 -0.49 1.69 9.37
N ASN A 318 -0.59 0.36 9.26
CA ASN A 318 0.39 -0.54 9.87
C ASN A 318 0.74 -1.73 8.95
N PRO A 319 2.03 -1.98 8.67
CA PRO A 319 2.47 -3.11 7.86
C PRO A 319 1.96 -4.48 8.32
N LEU A 320 1.71 -4.68 9.62
CA LEU A 320 1.23 -5.97 10.13
C LEU A 320 -0.21 -6.27 9.69
N ALA A 321 -1.10 -5.27 9.64
CA ALA A 321 -2.44 -5.45 9.07
C ALA A 321 -2.38 -5.69 7.55
N MET A 322 -1.58 -4.90 6.84
CA MET A 322 -1.33 -5.05 5.39
C MET A 322 -0.79 -6.45 5.04
N LYS A 323 0.01 -7.04 5.94
CA LYS A 323 0.58 -8.39 5.75
C LYS A 323 -0.42 -9.54 5.81
N PHE A 324 -1.67 -9.34 6.25
CA PHE A 324 -2.70 -10.37 6.10
C PHE A 324 -3.02 -10.64 4.62
N ALA A 325 -3.14 -9.59 3.80
CA ALA A 325 -3.39 -9.71 2.37
C ALA A 325 -2.19 -10.34 1.62
N SER A 326 -0.96 -9.90 1.93
CA SER A 326 0.24 -10.42 1.27
C SER A 326 0.61 -11.85 1.69
N SER A 327 0.38 -12.23 2.95
CA SER A 327 0.58 -13.61 3.41
C SER A 327 -0.38 -14.59 2.72
N ALA A 328 -1.67 -14.23 2.65
CA ALA A 328 -2.67 -15.01 1.94
C ALA A 328 -2.34 -15.19 0.45
N ALA A 329 -1.81 -14.15 -0.20
CA ALA A 329 -1.33 -14.21 -1.58
C ALA A 329 -0.07 -15.08 -1.74
N ASN A 330 0.92 -14.94 -0.88
CA ASN A 330 2.18 -15.70 -0.92
C ASN A 330 1.92 -17.21 -0.78
N LEU A 331 1.04 -17.62 0.15
CA LEU A 331 0.71 -19.03 0.39
C LEU A 331 -0.19 -19.63 -0.71
N ALA A 332 -1.16 -18.87 -1.22
CA ALA A 332 -2.06 -19.33 -2.27
C ALA A 332 -1.53 -19.14 -3.72
N GLY A 333 -0.43 -18.40 -3.91
CA GLY A 333 0.28 -18.28 -5.18
C GLY A 333 -0.21 -17.16 -6.09
N LYS A 334 -0.79 -16.11 -5.51
CA LYS A 334 -1.42 -15.01 -6.24
C LYS A 334 -0.35 -14.02 -6.72
N PRO A 335 -0.35 -13.61 -8.00
CA PRO A 335 0.69 -12.73 -8.53
C PRO A 335 0.52 -11.27 -8.10
N LEU A 336 -0.71 -10.87 -7.73
CA LEU A 336 -1.06 -9.50 -7.37
C LEU A 336 -1.59 -9.43 -5.94
N VAL A 337 -1.12 -8.41 -5.21
CA VAL A 337 -1.63 -7.97 -3.91
C VAL A 337 -1.82 -6.47 -4.04
N SER A 338 -3.06 -6.01 -3.92
CA SER A 338 -3.40 -4.60 -4.14
C SER A 338 -3.59 -3.84 -2.84
N SER A 339 -3.61 -2.51 -2.97
CA SER A 339 -4.01 -1.64 -1.87
C SER A 339 -4.78 -0.45 -2.39
N GLU A 340 -5.91 -0.17 -1.74
CA GLU A 340 -6.44 1.18 -1.69
C GLU A 340 -5.40 2.11 -1.03
N THR A 341 -5.14 3.28 -1.61
CA THR A 341 -3.94 4.07 -1.29
C THR A 341 -4.22 5.57 -1.26
N GLY A 342 -3.91 6.22 -0.13
CA GLY A 342 -4.00 7.67 0.04
C GLY A 342 -5.35 8.19 0.53
N THR A 343 -6.20 7.30 1.04
CA THR A 343 -7.45 7.62 1.73
C THR A 343 -7.12 8.41 2.99
N TRP A 344 -7.66 9.63 3.13
CA TRP A 344 -7.40 10.53 4.26
C TRP A 344 -5.92 10.82 4.62
N LEU A 345 -5.02 10.88 3.63
CA LEU A 345 -3.60 11.24 3.88
C LEU A 345 -3.41 12.68 4.39
N ALA A 346 -4.27 13.61 3.96
CA ALA A 346 -4.44 14.97 4.48
C ALA A 346 -5.76 15.56 3.93
N ASN A 347 -6.10 16.80 4.27
CA ASN A 347 -7.14 17.56 3.54
C ASN A 347 -6.87 17.59 2.02
N HIS A 348 -7.93 17.52 1.19
CA HIS A 348 -7.88 17.26 -0.27
C HIS A 348 -6.87 18.09 -1.07
N PHE A 349 -6.68 19.36 -0.69
CA PHE A 349 -5.83 20.34 -1.38
C PHE A 349 -4.45 20.54 -0.73
N GLN A 350 -4.16 19.79 0.34
CA GLN A 350 -2.92 19.87 1.12
C GLN A 350 -1.95 18.70 0.83
N VAL A 351 -2.41 17.61 0.20
CA VAL A 351 -1.58 16.43 -0.11
C VAL A 351 -0.53 16.73 -1.19
N SER A 352 0.73 16.33 -0.95
CA SER A 352 1.84 16.40 -1.91
C SER A 352 2.30 15.01 -2.41
N LEU A 353 2.99 14.97 -3.55
CA LEU A 353 3.66 13.74 -4.02
C LEU A 353 4.79 13.29 -3.06
N SER A 354 5.39 14.23 -2.32
CA SER A 354 6.40 13.95 -1.29
C SER A 354 5.82 13.25 -0.04
N GLN A 355 4.50 13.34 0.20
CA GLN A 355 3.79 12.55 1.21
C GLN A 355 3.34 11.18 0.68
N VAL A 356 2.86 11.10 -0.56
CA VAL A 356 2.34 9.84 -1.13
C VAL A 356 3.44 8.79 -1.30
N LYS A 357 4.67 9.17 -1.67
CA LYS A 357 5.77 8.20 -1.89
C LYS A 357 6.09 7.37 -0.63
N PRO A 358 6.40 7.95 0.56
CA PRO A 358 6.64 7.15 1.76
C PRO A 358 5.52 6.15 2.10
N GLN A 359 4.26 6.54 1.90
CA GLN A 359 3.11 5.66 2.15
C GLN A 359 3.03 4.48 1.19
N VAL A 360 3.40 4.69 -0.08
CA VAL A 360 3.55 3.63 -1.09
C VAL A 360 4.76 2.72 -0.80
N ASP A 361 5.85 3.27 -0.27
CA ASP A 361 7.03 2.48 0.10
C ASP A 361 6.74 1.55 1.30
N GLU A 362 5.96 2.02 2.28
CA GLU A 362 5.46 1.20 3.39
C GLU A 362 4.66 -0.01 2.86
N LEU A 363 3.68 0.25 1.98
CA LEU A 363 2.90 -0.80 1.29
C LEU A 363 3.79 -1.81 0.56
N PHE A 364 4.80 -1.35 -0.18
CA PHE A 364 5.75 -2.25 -0.86
C PHE A 364 6.54 -3.12 0.13
N THR A 365 6.92 -2.62 1.31
CA THR A 365 7.57 -3.45 2.35
C THR A 365 6.62 -4.44 3.03
N ALA A 366 5.33 -4.10 3.14
CA ALA A 366 4.30 -5.05 3.57
C ALA A 366 4.00 -6.13 2.51
N GLY A 367 4.49 -5.97 1.27
CA GLY A 367 4.39 -6.94 0.18
C GLY A 367 3.28 -6.67 -0.84
N ILE A 368 2.69 -5.47 -0.83
CA ILE A 368 1.75 -5.01 -1.85
C ILE A 368 2.53 -4.76 -3.15
N ASN A 369 1.91 -5.04 -4.29
CA ASN A 369 2.51 -4.83 -5.61
C ASN A 369 1.54 -4.32 -6.68
N HIS A 370 0.33 -3.87 -6.31
CA HIS A 370 -0.70 -3.38 -7.24
C HIS A 370 -1.55 -2.23 -6.64
N VAL A 371 -0.97 -1.03 -6.55
CA VAL A 371 -1.55 0.19 -5.97
C VAL A 371 -2.78 0.68 -6.74
N PHE A 372 -3.87 0.95 -6.01
CA PHE A 372 -5.02 1.74 -6.45
C PHE A 372 -5.08 3.04 -5.65
N TYR A 373 -5.02 4.19 -6.34
CA TYR A 373 -5.28 5.48 -5.70
C TYR A 373 -6.76 5.64 -5.35
N HIS A 374 -7.04 6.09 -4.11
CA HIS A 374 -8.35 6.54 -3.65
C HIS A 374 -8.40 8.09 -3.59
N GLY A 375 -8.75 8.78 -4.67
CA GLY A 375 -8.92 8.30 -6.04
C GLY A 375 -9.17 9.46 -7.00
N ILE A 376 -9.78 9.18 -8.14
CA ILE A 376 -10.20 10.21 -9.10
C ILE A 376 -11.73 10.13 -9.23
N PRO A 377 -12.50 11.16 -8.91
CA PRO A 377 -13.91 11.20 -9.30
C PRO A 377 -14.03 11.43 -10.80
N TYR A 378 -15.09 10.92 -11.42
CA TYR A 378 -15.53 11.47 -12.69
C TYR A 378 -15.88 12.94 -12.49
N SER A 379 -15.43 13.80 -13.39
CA SER A 379 -15.78 15.21 -13.48
C SER A 379 -15.92 15.56 -14.95
N PRO A 380 -17.03 16.16 -15.41
CA PRO A 380 -17.15 16.64 -16.79
C PRO A 380 -15.97 17.55 -17.15
N PRO A 381 -15.35 17.43 -18.34
CA PRO A 381 -14.24 18.30 -18.76
C PRO A 381 -14.60 19.78 -18.87
N ALA A 382 -15.90 20.12 -18.86
CA ALA A 382 -16.43 21.49 -18.87
C ALA A 382 -16.78 22.03 -17.46
N GLU A 383 -16.69 21.22 -16.40
CA GLU A 383 -16.94 21.66 -15.03
C GLU A 383 -15.84 22.64 -14.56
N THR A 384 -16.22 23.65 -13.77
CA THR A 384 -15.24 24.62 -13.28
C THR A 384 -14.38 24.04 -12.16
N TRP A 385 -13.15 24.54 -12.02
CA TRP A 385 -12.24 24.11 -10.94
C TRP A 385 -12.93 24.30 -9.56
N PRO A 386 -12.83 23.35 -8.62
CA PRO A 386 -11.94 22.20 -8.58
C PRO A 386 -12.41 20.96 -9.35
N GLY A 387 -13.51 21.03 -10.11
CA GLY A 387 -14.19 19.87 -10.67
C GLY A 387 -15.06 19.17 -9.62
N TRP A 388 -15.59 18.00 -9.97
CA TRP A 388 -16.26 17.14 -8.99
C TRP A 388 -15.21 16.50 -8.06
N LEU A 389 -15.57 16.31 -6.79
CA LEU A 389 -14.67 15.85 -5.73
C LEU A 389 -15.33 14.77 -4.88
N PHE A 390 -14.54 13.78 -4.45
CA PHE A 390 -14.98 12.76 -3.51
C PHE A 390 -14.58 13.11 -2.08
N TYR A 391 -15.47 12.88 -1.13
CA TYR A 391 -15.39 13.48 0.21
C TYR A 391 -14.19 12.99 1.04
N ALA A 392 -13.65 11.79 0.79
CA ALA A 392 -12.54 11.15 1.54
C ALA A 392 -11.25 10.97 0.72
N SER A 393 -11.03 11.83 -0.28
CA SER A 393 -10.04 11.60 -1.33
C SER A 393 -8.86 12.55 -1.25
N THR A 394 -7.63 12.01 -1.31
CA THR A 394 -6.54 12.77 -1.95
C THR A 394 -7.01 13.15 -3.35
N ASN A 395 -6.93 14.43 -3.75
CA ASN A 395 -7.34 14.80 -5.11
C ASN A 395 -6.26 14.38 -6.12
N TYR A 396 -6.44 13.21 -6.76
CA TYR A 396 -5.57 12.73 -7.83
C TYR A 396 -6.04 13.16 -9.24
N GLY A 397 -7.14 13.91 -9.38
CA GLY A 397 -7.76 14.19 -10.68
C GLY A 397 -7.03 15.25 -11.54
N PRO A 398 -7.45 15.44 -12.80
CA PRO A 398 -6.86 16.42 -13.73
C PRO A 398 -6.83 17.89 -13.26
N THR A 399 -7.65 18.23 -12.26
CA THR A 399 -7.74 19.55 -11.63
C THR A 399 -6.79 19.75 -10.43
N SER A 400 -6.07 18.70 -10.03
CA SER A 400 -5.13 18.69 -8.91
C SER A 400 -3.85 19.46 -9.20
N HIS A 401 -3.30 20.14 -8.20
CA HIS A 401 -2.04 20.90 -8.30
C HIS A 401 -0.84 20.07 -8.75
N PHE A 402 -0.80 18.77 -8.41
CA PHE A 402 0.28 17.88 -8.81
C PHE A 402 0.00 17.07 -10.10
N TRP A 403 -1.15 17.24 -10.77
CA TRP A 403 -1.48 16.44 -11.97
C TRP A 403 -0.40 16.46 -13.07
N PRO A 404 0.26 17.61 -13.39
CA PRO A 404 1.36 17.64 -14.35
C PRO A 404 2.58 16.80 -13.94
N HIS A 405 2.75 16.55 -12.64
CA HIS A 405 3.89 15.87 -12.04
C HIS A 405 3.59 14.44 -11.58
N LEU A 406 2.32 14.06 -11.45
CA LEU A 406 1.87 12.69 -11.15
C LEU A 406 2.52 11.59 -12.03
N PRO A 407 2.84 11.82 -13.33
CA PRO A 407 3.61 10.86 -14.13
C PRO A 407 5.01 10.51 -13.59
N LEU A 408 5.58 11.30 -12.67
CA LEU A 408 6.84 10.96 -11.97
C LEU A 408 6.60 9.85 -10.94
N LEU A 409 5.60 10.01 -10.08
CA LEU A 409 5.18 8.98 -9.12
C LEU A 409 4.69 7.72 -9.83
N ASN A 410 3.86 7.86 -10.88
CA ASN A 410 3.35 6.69 -11.61
C ASN A 410 4.47 5.86 -12.27
N ARG A 411 5.54 6.49 -12.76
CA ARG A 411 6.72 5.78 -13.29
C ARG A 411 7.59 5.17 -12.18
N TYR A 412 7.68 5.80 -11.02
CA TYR A 412 8.33 5.20 -9.85
C TYR A 412 7.60 3.90 -9.44
N ILE A 413 6.27 3.95 -9.32
CA ILE A 413 5.43 2.79 -9.03
C ILE A 413 5.55 1.73 -10.14
N GLU A 414 5.46 2.11 -11.43
CA GLU A 414 5.61 1.21 -12.57
C GLU A 414 6.90 0.35 -12.45
N ARG A 415 8.01 0.97 -12.05
CA ARG A 415 9.33 0.32 -11.90
C ARG A 415 9.45 -0.57 -10.65
N CYS A 416 8.79 -0.21 -9.56
CA CYS A 416 8.76 -1.00 -8.33
C CYS A 416 7.87 -2.23 -8.48
N GLN A 417 6.63 -2.04 -8.92
CA GLN A 417 5.65 -3.12 -9.10
C GLN A 417 6.11 -4.11 -10.18
N THR A 418 6.73 -3.66 -11.27
CA THR A 418 7.37 -4.55 -12.27
C THR A 418 8.31 -5.59 -11.62
N ARG A 419 9.04 -5.21 -10.55
CA ARG A 419 9.97 -6.10 -9.85
C ARG A 419 9.28 -6.95 -8.79
N LEU A 420 8.37 -6.37 -8.03
CA LEU A 420 7.61 -7.06 -6.97
C LEU A 420 6.57 -8.07 -7.52
N GLN A 421 6.09 -7.88 -8.76
CA GLN A 421 5.27 -8.82 -9.52
C GLN A 421 6.12 -9.90 -10.21
N ALA A 422 7.32 -9.56 -10.71
CA ALA A 422 8.26 -10.49 -11.34
C ALA A 422 9.09 -11.34 -10.34
N SER A 423 8.67 -11.45 -9.08
CA SER A 423 9.44 -12.13 -8.04
C SER A 423 8.58 -12.82 -6.99
N LYS A 424 9.09 -13.94 -6.45
CA LYS A 424 8.42 -14.78 -5.44
C LYS A 424 8.77 -14.31 -4.02
N PRO A 425 7.99 -14.64 -2.98
CA PRO A 425 8.42 -14.46 -1.59
C PRO A 425 9.72 -15.25 -1.31
N ASP A 426 10.52 -14.74 -0.38
CA ASP A 426 11.76 -15.36 0.12
C ASP A 426 11.81 -15.27 1.66
N ASN A 427 10.66 -15.46 2.29
CA ASN A 427 10.43 -15.44 3.74
C ASN A 427 10.91 -16.76 4.38
N ASP A 428 11.42 -16.70 5.62
CA ASP A 428 11.93 -17.90 6.32
C ASP A 428 11.02 -18.39 7.45
N VAL A 429 10.18 -17.51 8.02
CA VAL A 429 9.32 -17.83 9.15
C VAL A 429 7.85 -17.80 8.70
N LEU A 430 7.10 -18.83 9.07
CA LEU A 430 5.65 -18.89 8.90
C LEU A 430 4.99 -18.78 10.26
N VAL A 431 4.45 -17.61 10.59
CA VAL A 431 3.87 -17.33 11.92
C VAL A 431 2.41 -17.77 11.95
N TYR A 432 2.06 -18.67 12.88
CA TYR A 432 0.66 -19.06 13.09
C TYR A 432 -0.14 -17.90 13.69
N PHE A 433 -1.33 -17.64 13.15
CA PHE A 433 -2.25 -16.60 13.63
C PHE A 433 -3.30 -17.19 14.59
N PRO A 434 -3.20 -16.93 15.91
CA PRO A 434 -4.02 -17.57 16.93
C PRO A 434 -5.37 -16.88 17.11
N ILE A 435 -6.23 -16.95 16.10
CA ILE A 435 -7.53 -16.24 16.10
C ILE A 435 -8.43 -16.64 17.29
N HIS A 436 -8.27 -17.86 17.81
CA HIS A 436 -8.99 -18.34 18.99
C HIS A 436 -8.60 -17.64 20.30
N ASP A 437 -7.36 -17.18 20.46
CA ASP A 437 -6.97 -16.34 21.61
C ASP A 437 -7.57 -14.93 21.47
N LEU A 438 -7.69 -14.39 20.24
CA LEU A 438 -8.36 -13.11 19.99
C LEU A 438 -9.86 -13.18 20.33
N TRP A 439 -10.55 -14.24 19.88
CA TRP A 439 -11.96 -14.50 20.22
C TRP A 439 -12.20 -14.87 21.70
N ALA A 440 -11.13 -15.13 22.47
CA ALA A 440 -11.19 -15.28 23.92
C ALA A 440 -11.06 -13.96 24.70
N THR A 441 -10.87 -12.83 24.00
CA THR A 441 -10.87 -11.49 24.60
C THR A 441 -12.21 -10.80 24.40
N ARG A 442 -12.51 -9.77 25.19
CA ARG A 442 -13.76 -9.02 25.08
C ARG A 442 -13.83 -8.25 23.74
N ALA A 443 -14.81 -8.58 22.92
CA ALA A 443 -15.19 -7.83 21.73
C ALA A 443 -15.41 -6.33 22.03
N LYS A 444 -14.83 -5.46 21.19
CA LYS A 444 -14.86 -4.00 21.35
C LYS A 444 -15.86 -3.28 20.42
N SER A 445 -16.31 -3.92 19.34
CA SER A 445 -17.17 -3.27 18.34
C SER A 445 -18.66 -3.39 18.65
N ALA A 446 -19.48 -2.63 17.91
CA ALA A 446 -20.94 -2.67 18.02
C ALA A 446 -21.49 -4.07 17.70
N GLY A 447 -22.50 -4.50 18.45
CA GLY A 447 -23.07 -5.85 18.32
C GLY A 447 -22.20 -6.98 18.91
N GLY A 448 -21.09 -6.65 19.58
CA GLY A 448 -20.27 -7.63 20.29
C GLY A 448 -19.56 -8.61 19.35
N ILE A 449 -18.87 -8.10 18.34
CA ILE A 449 -18.01 -8.89 17.42
C ILE A 449 -16.57 -8.33 17.39
N HIS A 450 -15.62 -9.11 16.85
CA HIS A 450 -14.24 -8.66 16.67
C HIS A 450 -14.02 -8.17 15.24
N GLN A 451 -14.27 -6.89 14.95
CA GLN A 451 -13.94 -6.31 13.65
C GLN A 451 -12.41 -6.17 13.49
N LEU A 452 -11.86 -6.75 12.42
CA LEU A 452 -10.42 -6.80 12.18
C LEU A 452 -10.00 -5.69 11.20
N GLU A 453 -10.03 -4.46 11.69
CA GLU A 453 -9.77 -3.22 10.93
C GLU A 453 -8.28 -2.99 10.62
N VAL A 454 -7.97 -2.33 9.51
CA VAL A 454 -6.57 -2.00 9.12
C VAL A 454 -5.97 -0.81 9.86
N HIS A 455 -6.82 0.08 10.40
CA HIS A 455 -6.37 1.36 10.94
C HIS A 455 -6.32 1.38 12.48
N HIS A 456 -7.25 0.72 13.18
CA HIS A 456 -7.27 0.56 14.64
C HIS A 456 -6.54 -0.71 15.15
N VAL A 457 -5.34 -0.97 14.63
CA VAL A 457 -4.56 -2.18 14.97
C VAL A 457 -4.14 -2.25 16.43
N GLU A 458 -4.01 -1.11 17.09
CA GLU A 458 -3.75 -0.97 18.53
C GLU A 458 -4.90 -1.49 19.40
N GLN A 459 -6.09 -1.69 18.84
CA GLN A 459 -7.24 -2.19 19.59
C GLN A 459 -7.38 -3.72 19.56
N TRP A 460 -6.91 -4.39 18.50
CA TRP A 460 -7.14 -5.83 18.30
C TRP A 460 -5.89 -6.66 17.97
N LEU A 461 -4.88 -6.08 17.31
CA LEU A 461 -3.71 -6.80 16.78
C LEU A 461 -2.48 -6.62 17.67
N LEU A 462 -2.03 -5.39 17.87
CA LEU A 462 -0.79 -5.08 18.60
C LEU A 462 -0.83 -5.48 20.10
N PRO A 463 -1.97 -5.43 20.82
CA PRO A 463 -2.03 -5.93 22.20
C PRO A 463 -1.82 -7.44 22.34
N GLN A 464 -2.00 -8.22 21.27
CA GLN A 464 -1.93 -9.68 21.32
C GLN A 464 -0.47 -10.17 21.31
N PRO A 465 -0.15 -11.31 21.94
CA PRO A 465 1.18 -11.92 21.86
C PRO A 465 1.67 -12.14 20.42
N PHE A 466 0.74 -12.47 19.50
CA PHE A 466 1.00 -12.54 18.06
C PHE A 466 1.47 -11.20 17.47
N GLY A 467 0.79 -10.09 17.76
CA GLY A 467 1.17 -8.76 17.28
C GLY A 467 2.55 -8.34 17.78
N GLN A 468 2.75 -8.44 19.10
CA GLN A 468 4.02 -8.11 19.77
C GLN A 468 5.20 -8.95 19.25
N LEU A 469 4.97 -10.23 18.93
CA LEU A 469 5.97 -11.10 18.32
C LEU A 469 6.28 -10.67 16.87
N CYS A 470 5.27 -10.26 16.10
CA CYS A 470 5.44 -9.82 14.72
C CYS A 470 6.12 -8.45 14.61
N GLU A 471 5.84 -7.50 15.51
CA GLU A 471 6.60 -6.25 15.63
C GLU A 471 8.07 -6.54 15.92
N GLN A 472 8.34 -7.41 16.88
CA GLN A 472 9.70 -7.83 17.23
C GLN A 472 10.43 -8.58 16.10
N LEU A 473 9.71 -9.35 15.28
CA LEU A 473 10.28 -9.98 14.09
C LEU A 473 10.68 -8.94 13.03
N LEU A 474 9.83 -7.93 12.75
CA LEU A 474 10.17 -6.83 11.84
C LEU A 474 11.37 -6.04 12.35
N GLN A 475 11.33 -5.59 13.61
CA GLN A 475 12.39 -4.78 14.24
C GLN A 475 13.74 -5.52 14.27
N ARG A 476 13.74 -6.85 14.42
CA ARG A 476 14.94 -7.70 14.39
C ARG A 476 15.29 -8.24 13.00
N GLY A 477 14.63 -7.80 11.92
CA GLY A 477 15.02 -8.10 10.55
C GLY A 477 14.66 -9.49 10.03
N TYR A 478 13.64 -10.13 10.59
CA TYR A 478 13.11 -11.41 10.10
C TYR A 478 12.09 -11.22 8.98
N SER A 479 12.17 -12.04 7.93
CA SER A 479 11.20 -12.04 6.82
C SER A 479 10.19 -13.18 7.01
N PHE A 480 8.89 -12.86 7.09
CA PHE A 480 7.84 -13.80 7.48
C PHE A 480 6.51 -13.63 6.73
N ASP A 481 5.66 -14.65 6.75
CA ASP A 481 4.23 -14.62 6.39
C ASP A 481 3.37 -15.22 7.52
N TYR A 482 2.05 -14.98 7.49
CA TYR A 482 1.07 -15.55 8.42
C TYR A 482 0.38 -16.80 7.89
N VAL A 483 0.02 -17.74 8.77
CA VAL A 483 -0.76 -18.95 8.43
C VAL A 483 -1.95 -19.15 9.38
N SER A 484 -3.07 -19.58 8.82
CA SER A 484 -4.31 -19.96 9.52
C SER A 484 -4.42 -21.47 9.72
N ASP A 485 -5.33 -21.90 10.62
CA ASP A 485 -5.74 -23.28 10.85
C ASP A 485 -6.10 -24.03 9.56
N ASN A 486 -6.77 -23.36 8.63
CA ASN A 486 -7.16 -23.96 7.35
C ASN A 486 -5.98 -24.11 6.39
N LEU A 487 -5.04 -23.17 6.39
CA LEU A 487 -3.84 -23.26 5.54
C LEU A 487 -2.84 -24.30 6.06
N LEU A 488 -2.73 -24.55 7.37
CA LEU A 488 -1.89 -25.63 7.93
C LEU A 488 -2.17 -26.99 7.27
N LYS A 489 -3.45 -27.32 7.05
CA LYS A 489 -3.93 -28.55 6.38
C LYS A 489 -3.36 -28.70 4.96
N SER A 490 -3.11 -27.58 4.27
CA SER A 490 -2.58 -27.54 2.90
C SER A 490 -1.04 -27.63 2.81
N LEU A 491 -0.34 -27.53 3.93
CA LEU A 491 1.12 -27.53 3.96
C LEU A 491 1.70 -28.94 3.79
N THR A 492 2.78 -29.02 3.03
CA THR A 492 3.61 -30.21 2.80
C THR A 492 5.03 -29.98 3.30
N VAL A 493 5.85 -31.02 3.41
CA VAL A 493 7.28 -30.89 3.75
C VAL A 493 8.14 -31.54 2.68
N ASN A 494 9.21 -30.86 2.27
CA ASN A 494 10.21 -31.37 1.34
C ASN A 494 11.61 -30.95 1.84
N LYS A 495 12.52 -31.91 2.06
CA LYS A 495 13.89 -31.67 2.56
C LYS A 495 13.93 -30.77 3.81
N GLN A 496 13.10 -31.06 4.81
CA GLN A 496 12.90 -30.29 6.05
C GLN A 496 12.32 -28.86 5.89
N SER A 497 11.99 -28.41 4.67
CA SER A 497 11.30 -27.14 4.45
C SER A 497 9.80 -27.36 4.26
N ILE A 498 9.02 -26.51 4.92
CA ILE A 498 7.57 -26.41 4.79
C ILE A 498 7.26 -25.77 3.43
N ARG A 499 6.37 -26.37 2.65
CA ARG A 499 5.97 -25.92 1.31
C ARG A 499 4.45 -25.75 1.23
N SER A 500 4.04 -24.54 0.87
CA SER A 500 2.64 -24.17 0.58
C SER A 500 2.18 -24.65 -0.81
N THR A 501 0.88 -24.54 -1.10
CA THR A 501 0.31 -24.91 -2.41
C THR A 501 0.86 -24.08 -3.56
N SER A 502 1.20 -22.81 -3.33
CA SER A 502 1.93 -21.96 -4.30
C SER A 502 3.36 -22.43 -4.62
N GLY A 503 3.91 -23.31 -3.78
CA GLY A 503 5.30 -23.69 -3.80
C GLY A 503 6.23 -22.68 -3.12
N ALA A 504 5.74 -21.67 -2.40
CA ALA A 504 6.56 -20.90 -1.47
C ALA A 504 7.02 -21.78 -0.30
N THR A 505 8.27 -21.60 0.13
CA THR A 505 9.00 -22.49 1.03
C THR A 505 9.54 -21.76 2.25
N TYR A 506 9.32 -22.32 3.44
CA TYR A 506 9.69 -21.76 4.73
C TYR A 506 10.52 -22.79 5.52
N PRO A 507 11.67 -22.43 6.13
CA PRO A 507 12.39 -23.34 7.03
C PRO A 507 11.73 -23.58 8.38
N VAL A 508 10.93 -22.64 8.92
CA VAL A 508 10.37 -22.71 10.29
C VAL A 508 8.91 -22.27 10.34
N ILE A 509 8.07 -23.02 11.07
CA ILE A 509 6.79 -22.53 11.60
C ILE A 509 7.02 -21.98 13.00
N LEU A 510 6.49 -20.79 13.28
CA LEU A 510 6.56 -20.15 14.60
C LEU A 510 5.15 -19.99 15.16
N VAL A 511 4.89 -20.64 16.29
CA VAL A 511 3.64 -20.53 17.05
C VAL A 511 3.87 -19.50 18.17
N PRO A 512 3.13 -18.38 18.21
CA PRO A 512 3.21 -17.41 19.30
C PRO A 512 2.71 -18.03 20.62
N ARG A 513 2.92 -17.34 21.74
CA ARG A 513 2.34 -17.72 23.03
C ARG A 513 0.81 -17.68 22.96
N SER A 514 0.22 -18.86 22.93
CA SER A 514 -1.22 -19.10 22.87
C SER A 514 -1.73 -19.85 24.10
N THR A 515 -3.01 -19.66 24.42
CA THR A 515 -3.75 -20.47 25.40
C THR A 515 -4.58 -21.52 24.67
N TYR A 516 -5.30 -21.08 23.63
CA TYR A 516 -6.24 -21.91 22.86
C TYR A 516 -5.66 -22.33 21.51
N LEU A 517 -5.69 -23.63 21.21
CA LEU A 517 -5.37 -24.16 19.88
C LEU A 517 -6.31 -25.34 19.55
N PRO A 518 -6.96 -25.37 18.37
CA PRO A 518 -7.75 -26.53 17.97
C PRO A 518 -6.92 -27.81 17.91
N GLU A 519 -7.52 -28.92 18.35
CA GLU A 519 -6.88 -30.23 18.36
C GLU A 519 -6.43 -30.63 16.94
N GLN A 520 -7.23 -30.31 15.92
CA GLN A 520 -6.86 -30.56 14.53
C GLN A 520 -5.65 -29.74 14.10
N SER A 521 -5.57 -28.46 14.45
CA SER A 521 -4.43 -27.60 14.12
C SER A 521 -3.16 -28.11 14.81
N LEU A 522 -3.26 -28.62 16.04
CA LEU A 522 -2.15 -29.28 16.72
C LEU A 522 -1.77 -30.63 16.07
N ARG A 523 -2.73 -31.41 15.55
CA ARG A 523 -2.46 -32.60 14.71
C ARG A 523 -1.79 -32.25 13.39
N GLU A 524 -2.13 -31.13 12.74
CA GLU A 524 -1.44 -30.66 11.52
C GLU A 524 0.01 -30.27 11.84
N LEU A 525 0.26 -29.56 12.94
CA LEU A 525 1.62 -29.27 13.42
C LEU A 525 2.38 -30.56 13.76
N GLU A 526 1.74 -31.55 14.39
CA GLU A 526 2.32 -32.87 14.64
C GLU A 526 2.69 -33.61 13.34
N ARG A 527 1.78 -33.64 12.35
CA ARG A 527 2.00 -34.22 11.02
C ARG A 527 3.20 -33.58 10.34
N LEU A 528 3.25 -32.25 10.31
CA LEU A 528 4.33 -31.49 9.68
C LEU A 528 5.67 -31.75 10.40
N ALA A 529 5.68 -31.74 11.74
CA ALA A 529 6.87 -32.04 12.53
C ALA A 529 7.38 -33.48 12.29
N ARG A 530 6.49 -34.48 12.24
CA ARG A 530 6.83 -35.87 11.88
C ARG A 530 7.37 -36.01 10.46
N GLN A 531 6.94 -35.16 9.54
CA GLN A 531 7.49 -35.04 8.17
C GLN A 531 8.81 -34.22 8.10
N GLY A 532 9.30 -33.71 9.23
CA GLY A 532 10.57 -32.99 9.35
C GLY A 532 10.50 -31.47 9.29
N ALA A 533 9.30 -30.87 9.35
CA ALA A 533 9.15 -29.43 9.51
C ALA A 533 9.69 -28.99 10.89
N ARG A 534 10.38 -27.84 10.92
CA ARG A 534 10.84 -27.22 12.18
C ARG A 534 9.73 -26.36 12.75
N ILE A 535 9.39 -26.55 14.02
CA ILE A 535 8.30 -25.81 14.69
C ILE A 535 8.80 -25.24 16.02
N VAL A 536 8.71 -23.93 16.17
CA VAL A 536 9.08 -23.22 17.41
C VAL A 536 7.81 -22.73 18.09
N PHE A 537 7.68 -22.98 19.39
CA PHE A 537 6.63 -22.43 20.26
C PHE A 537 7.25 -21.40 21.22
N ASP A 538 6.67 -20.20 21.26
CA ASP A 538 7.06 -19.12 22.17
C ASP A 538 6.69 -19.43 23.63
N GLY A 539 7.69 -19.81 24.41
CA GLY A 539 7.64 -20.02 25.86
C GLY A 539 6.88 -21.25 26.34
N LYS A 540 5.66 -21.49 25.84
CA LYS A 540 4.82 -22.64 26.22
C LYS A 540 4.08 -23.25 25.02
N LEU A 541 3.59 -24.46 25.24
CA LEU A 541 2.60 -25.10 24.37
C LEU A 541 1.20 -24.58 24.74
N PRO A 542 0.22 -24.62 23.82
CA PRO A 542 -1.19 -24.39 24.17
C PRO A 542 -1.69 -25.48 25.11
N GLU A 543 -2.66 -25.13 25.94
CA GLU A 543 -3.14 -25.96 27.05
C GLU A 543 -4.65 -26.21 26.99
N GLN A 544 -5.36 -25.52 26.12
CA GLN A 544 -6.81 -25.60 26.00
C GLN A 544 -7.26 -25.74 24.55
N ALA A 545 -8.37 -26.46 24.34
CA ALA A 545 -9.13 -26.45 23.11
C ALA A 545 -10.09 -25.25 23.12
N PRO A 546 -10.31 -24.56 21.99
CA PRO A 546 -11.34 -23.52 21.90
C PRO A 546 -12.74 -24.12 21.82
N GLY A 547 -13.74 -23.38 22.30
CA GLY A 547 -15.15 -23.76 22.26
C GLY A 547 -15.61 -24.58 23.48
N PHE A 548 -16.92 -24.53 23.73
CA PHE A 548 -17.58 -25.01 24.94
C PHE A 548 -17.86 -26.52 24.92
N GLN A 549 -18.33 -27.05 23.79
CA GLN A 549 -18.72 -28.46 23.69
C GLN A 549 -17.51 -29.38 23.96
N ASP A 550 -17.69 -30.30 24.91
CA ASP A 550 -16.70 -31.26 25.40
C ASP A 550 -15.34 -30.65 25.82
N HIS A 551 -15.33 -29.36 26.19
CA HIS A 551 -14.11 -28.59 26.44
C HIS A 551 -13.08 -29.31 27.32
N THR A 552 -13.47 -29.86 28.47
CA THR A 552 -12.54 -30.53 29.40
C THR A 552 -11.83 -31.73 28.76
N ALA A 553 -12.55 -32.53 27.98
CA ALA A 553 -11.99 -33.69 27.29
C ALA A 553 -11.10 -33.28 26.10
N ARG A 554 -11.54 -32.28 25.33
CA ARG A 554 -10.80 -31.72 24.20
C ARG A 554 -9.51 -31.02 24.65
N SER A 555 -9.56 -30.24 25.73
CA SER A 555 -8.39 -29.64 26.38
C SER A 555 -7.44 -30.68 26.98
N ALA A 556 -7.95 -31.80 27.50
CA ALA A 556 -7.10 -32.93 27.88
C ALA A 556 -6.40 -33.56 26.65
N GLU A 557 -7.06 -33.63 25.49
CA GLU A 557 -6.40 -34.02 24.24
C GLU A 557 -5.38 -32.97 23.76
N VAL A 558 -5.65 -31.66 23.83
CA VAL A 558 -4.65 -30.62 23.51
C VAL A 558 -3.38 -30.81 24.34
N LYS A 559 -3.51 -31.05 25.65
CA LYS A 559 -2.36 -31.33 26.53
C LYS A 559 -1.63 -32.63 26.13
N ARG A 560 -2.36 -33.69 25.76
CA ARG A 560 -1.81 -34.97 25.29
C ARG A 560 -1.05 -34.84 23.97
N LEU A 561 -1.63 -34.13 23.00
CA LEU A 561 -1.01 -33.83 21.71
C LEU A 561 0.19 -32.91 21.87
N GLY A 562 0.08 -31.86 22.69
CA GLY A 562 1.19 -30.95 23.02
C GLY A 562 2.38 -31.68 23.62
N ASN A 563 2.14 -32.58 24.58
CA ASN A 563 3.19 -33.46 25.13
C ASN A 563 3.78 -34.40 24.08
N THR A 564 2.99 -34.89 23.11
CA THR A 564 3.48 -35.73 22.00
C THR A 564 4.36 -34.92 21.04
N VAL A 565 3.89 -33.73 20.64
CA VAL A 565 4.58 -32.75 19.79
C VAL A 565 5.92 -32.32 20.44
N ARG A 566 5.96 -32.13 21.76
CA ARG A 566 7.18 -31.76 22.51
C ARG A 566 8.32 -32.78 22.39
N GLN A 567 8.04 -34.05 22.14
CA GLN A 567 9.05 -35.11 22.01
C GLN A 567 9.60 -35.26 20.57
N LEU A 568 9.05 -34.54 19.59
CA LEU A 568 9.50 -34.59 18.20
C LEU A 568 10.79 -33.76 18.04
N LYS A 569 11.85 -34.37 17.49
CA LYS A 569 13.19 -33.75 17.37
C LYS A 569 13.25 -32.45 16.54
N SER A 570 12.21 -32.14 15.78
CA SER A 570 12.10 -30.91 14.99
C SER A 570 11.27 -29.80 15.67
N VAL A 571 10.77 -30.06 16.89
CA VAL A 571 9.99 -29.12 17.69
C VAL A 571 10.89 -28.50 18.75
N THR A 572 10.69 -27.22 19.05
CA THR A 572 11.35 -26.53 20.16
C THR A 572 10.35 -25.64 20.88
N VAL A 573 10.30 -25.72 22.21
CA VAL A 573 9.50 -24.85 23.07
C VAL A 573 10.49 -24.02 23.88
N SER A 574 10.55 -22.71 23.62
CA SER A 574 11.60 -21.85 24.19
C SER A 574 11.08 -20.43 24.45
N PRO A 575 11.36 -19.83 25.63
CA PRO A 575 11.10 -18.42 25.88
C PRO A 575 12.08 -17.51 25.14
N ASP A 576 13.26 -18.01 24.73
CA ASP A 576 14.15 -17.30 23.81
C ASP A 576 13.90 -17.76 22.36
N VAL A 577 12.84 -17.22 21.78
CA VAL A 577 12.50 -17.45 20.36
C VAL A 577 13.63 -16.99 19.44
N PHE A 578 14.32 -15.88 19.74
CA PHE A 578 15.26 -15.25 18.82
C PHE A 578 16.62 -15.94 18.80
N GLY A 579 17.12 -16.40 19.95
CA GLY A 579 18.25 -17.33 20.02
C GLY A 579 17.93 -18.66 19.35
N THR A 580 16.70 -19.17 19.52
CA THR A 580 16.24 -20.40 18.83
C THR A 580 16.23 -20.24 17.30
N LEU A 581 15.65 -19.16 16.76
CA LEU A 581 15.63 -18.89 15.31
C LEU A 581 17.05 -18.74 14.75
N ASN A 582 17.96 -18.10 15.49
CA ASN A 582 19.37 -17.98 15.12
C ASN A 582 20.09 -19.35 15.11
N GLN A 583 19.86 -20.20 16.11
CA GLN A 583 20.38 -21.59 16.15
C GLN A 583 19.85 -22.44 14.99
N LEU A 584 18.59 -22.23 14.57
CA LEU A 584 17.98 -22.91 13.41
C LEU A 584 18.47 -22.37 12.06
N GLY A 585 19.28 -21.31 12.03
CA GLY A 585 19.86 -20.73 10.82
C GLY A 585 18.91 -19.83 10.02
N VAL A 586 17.85 -19.29 10.65
CA VAL A 586 16.90 -18.37 10.02
C VAL A 586 17.60 -17.05 9.65
N ARG A 587 17.38 -16.52 8.44
CA ARG A 587 18.13 -15.35 7.95
C ARG A 587 17.55 -14.04 8.50
N VAL A 588 18.33 -13.37 9.34
CA VAL A 588 18.15 -11.97 9.73
C VAL A 588 18.84 -11.05 8.74
N GLU A 589 18.18 -9.93 8.39
CA GLU A 589 18.78 -8.84 7.61
C GLU A 589 19.11 -7.63 8.53
N PRO A 590 20.40 -7.31 8.79
CA PRO A 590 20.78 -6.36 9.84
C PRO A 590 20.29 -4.92 9.69
N TRP A 591 19.93 -4.47 8.48
CA TRP A 591 19.45 -3.10 8.25
C TRP A 591 18.14 -2.77 8.97
N ALA A 592 17.40 -3.75 9.47
CA ALA A 592 16.24 -3.50 10.32
C ALA A 592 16.62 -2.90 11.68
N ALA A 593 17.79 -3.25 12.22
CA ALA A 593 18.32 -2.64 13.45
C ALA A 593 18.76 -1.18 13.24
N GLU A 594 19.20 -0.85 12.02
CA GLU A 594 19.38 0.53 11.51
C GLU A 594 18.04 1.25 11.25
N GLY A 595 16.92 0.55 11.43
CA GLY A 595 15.55 1.03 11.24
C GLY A 595 15.04 1.01 9.80
N LEU A 596 15.77 0.46 8.83
CA LEU A 596 15.33 0.40 7.44
C LEU A 596 14.24 -0.67 7.26
N ALA A 597 13.10 -0.26 6.69
CA ALA A 597 12.05 -1.17 6.31
C ALA A 597 12.39 -1.85 4.97
N PHE A 598 12.03 -3.12 4.83
CA PHE A 598 12.37 -3.91 3.64
C PHE A 598 11.39 -5.05 3.38
N ILE A 599 11.43 -5.58 2.15
CA ILE A 599 10.92 -6.92 1.82
C ILE A 599 11.97 -7.70 1.04
N ARG A 600 12.09 -9.00 1.32
CA ARG A 600 12.97 -9.94 0.62
C ARG A 600 12.17 -10.83 -0.34
N LYS A 601 12.63 -10.92 -1.58
CA LYS A 601 12.00 -11.61 -2.72
C LYS A 601 13.03 -12.44 -3.48
N ARG A 602 12.58 -13.47 -4.19
CA ARG A 602 13.41 -14.33 -5.06
C ARG A 602 13.09 -14.06 -6.53
N GLN A 603 14.12 -13.76 -7.32
CA GLN A 603 14.03 -13.65 -8.78
C GLN A 603 15.06 -14.59 -9.40
N THR A 604 14.60 -15.75 -9.88
CA THR A 604 15.45 -16.86 -10.35
C THR A 604 16.48 -17.26 -9.28
N ASP A 605 17.77 -17.01 -9.51
CA ASP A 605 18.89 -17.27 -8.59
C ASP A 605 19.20 -16.07 -7.67
N THR A 606 18.70 -14.89 -8.01
CA THR A 606 19.00 -13.62 -7.35
C THR A 606 18.11 -13.41 -6.13
N THR A 607 18.73 -13.09 -4.99
CA THR A 607 18.00 -12.53 -3.84
C THR A 607 17.78 -11.05 -4.11
N GLN A 608 16.52 -10.61 -4.15
CA GLN A 608 16.15 -9.21 -4.38
C GLN A 608 15.52 -8.63 -3.11
N TYR A 609 15.95 -7.44 -2.74
CA TYR A 609 15.43 -6.68 -1.63
C TYR A 609 14.86 -5.37 -2.16
N PHE A 610 13.63 -5.01 -1.78
CA PHE A 610 13.23 -3.61 -1.77
C PHE A 610 13.51 -3.07 -0.38
N ILE A 611 14.27 -1.98 -0.28
CA ILE A 611 14.64 -1.31 0.97
C ILE A 611 14.22 0.15 0.92
N THR A 612 13.75 0.71 2.04
CA THR A 612 13.36 2.12 2.15
C THR A 612 13.73 2.69 3.53
N ASN A 613 14.16 3.95 3.54
CA ASN A 613 14.47 4.68 4.76
C ASN A 613 13.28 5.55 5.17
N LEU A 614 12.34 4.94 5.88
CA LEU A 614 11.19 5.62 6.47
C LEU A 614 11.53 6.29 7.83
N ASN A 615 12.80 6.57 8.09
CA ASN A 615 13.29 7.11 9.36
C ASN A 615 14.39 8.19 9.19
N ASN A 616 14.90 8.74 10.29
CA ASN A 616 16.00 9.73 10.32
C ASN A 616 17.32 9.19 10.91
N ARG A 617 17.38 7.92 11.34
CA ARG A 617 18.54 7.27 11.96
C ARG A 617 19.61 6.90 10.93
N PHE A 618 19.23 6.15 9.88
CA PHE A 618 20.22 5.67 8.91
C PHE A 618 20.65 6.77 7.93
N ARG A 619 21.89 6.65 7.42
CA ARG A 619 22.43 7.43 6.28
C ARG A 619 23.35 6.59 5.40
N GLN A 620 24.41 6.07 6.00
CA GLN A 620 25.38 5.20 5.32
C GLN A 620 26.07 4.29 6.33
N ASN A 621 26.28 3.03 5.98
CA ASN A 621 27.09 2.08 6.76
C ASN A 621 27.55 0.90 5.87
N TRP A 622 28.49 0.10 6.36
CA TRP A 622 28.78 -1.23 5.84
C TRP A 622 27.83 -2.24 6.48
N ILE A 623 26.91 -2.80 5.70
CA ILE A 623 25.89 -3.75 6.17
C ILE A 623 26.28 -5.17 5.77
N THR A 624 26.35 -6.08 6.75
CA THR A 624 26.47 -7.53 6.48
C THR A 624 25.20 -8.04 5.79
N LEU A 625 25.34 -8.73 4.66
CA LEU A 625 24.20 -9.34 3.95
C LEU A 625 23.99 -10.79 4.41
N SER A 626 22.74 -11.27 4.45
CA SER A 626 22.47 -12.71 4.64
C SER A 626 22.80 -13.51 3.37
N ALA A 627 22.56 -12.93 2.20
CA ALA A 627 22.89 -13.49 0.90
C ALA A 627 24.34 -13.18 0.46
N SER A 628 24.97 -14.09 -0.28
CA SER A 628 26.33 -13.93 -0.81
C SER A 628 26.34 -13.98 -2.35
N GLY A 629 27.13 -13.10 -2.96
CA GLY A 629 27.23 -12.93 -4.42
C GLY A 629 27.80 -11.57 -4.78
N ARG A 630 27.63 -11.16 -6.03
CA ARG A 630 27.83 -9.76 -6.49
C ARG A 630 26.56 -8.95 -6.21
N VAL A 631 26.72 -7.69 -5.82
CA VAL A 631 25.62 -6.85 -5.32
C VAL A 631 25.42 -5.62 -6.19
N SER A 632 24.20 -5.38 -6.66
CA SER A 632 23.83 -4.17 -7.39
C SER A 632 22.65 -3.43 -6.76
N ARG A 633 22.71 -2.10 -6.83
CA ARG A 633 21.62 -1.18 -6.51
C ARG A 633 20.86 -0.86 -7.80
N TYR A 634 19.53 -0.90 -7.78
CA TYR A 634 18.69 -0.27 -8.79
C TYR A 634 17.87 0.85 -8.15
N ASN A 635 17.89 2.01 -8.79
CA ASN A 635 17.17 3.20 -8.36
C ASN A 635 15.85 3.36 -9.16
N PRO A 636 14.68 3.06 -8.59
CA PRO A 636 13.38 3.23 -9.26
C PRO A 636 13.02 4.69 -9.57
N LEU A 637 13.66 5.70 -8.96
CA LEU A 637 13.46 7.12 -9.35
C LEU A 637 14.18 7.45 -10.67
N THR A 638 15.44 7.05 -10.81
CA THR A 638 16.27 7.41 -11.99
C THR A 638 16.33 6.33 -13.08
N ASN A 639 15.87 5.10 -12.79
CA ASN A 639 16.02 3.90 -13.62
C ASN A 639 17.47 3.39 -13.80
N GLN A 640 18.42 3.83 -12.98
CA GLN A 640 19.83 3.42 -13.06
C GLN A 640 20.11 2.15 -12.25
N THR A 641 21.12 1.39 -12.67
CA THR A 641 21.66 0.22 -11.94
C THR A 641 23.16 0.37 -11.78
N ASP A 642 23.64 0.25 -10.55
CA ASP A 642 25.03 0.46 -10.16
C ASP A 642 25.54 -0.72 -9.31
N TRP A 643 26.81 -1.09 -9.43
CA TRP A 643 27.43 -2.18 -8.65
C TRP A 643 27.95 -1.67 -7.30
N LEU A 644 27.41 -2.14 -6.18
CA LEU A 644 27.86 -1.68 -4.86
C LEU A 644 29.18 -2.34 -4.46
N PRO A 645 30.11 -1.62 -3.79
CA PRO A 645 31.37 -2.19 -3.34
C PRO A 645 31.14 -3.16 -2.17
N ILE A 646 31.94 -4.22 -2.13
CA ILE A 646 31.80 -5.34 -1.17
C ILE A 646 33.15 -5.56 -0.50
N ARG A 647 33.14 -5.68 0.83
CA ARG A 647 34.31 -6.10 1.62
C ARG A 647 34.02 -7.37 2.42
N LYS A 648 35.04 -7.94 3.04
CA LYS A 648 34.89 -8.92 4.11
C LYS A 648 34.74 -8.20 5.44
N GLY A 649 33.65 -8.52 6.15
CA GLY A 649 33.44 -8.08 7.53
C GLY A 649 34.26 -8.88 8.52
N GLN A 650 34.29 -8.44 9.78
CA GLN A 650 35.00 -9.14 10.87
C GLN A 650 34.51 -10.59 11.07
N SER A 651 33.26 -10.87 10.71
CA SER A 651 32.64 -12.21 10.75
C SER A 651 32.95 -13.09 9.54
N GLY A 652 33.81 -12.66 8.61
CA GLY A 652 34.10 -13.35 7.34
C GLY A 652 32.96 -13.31 6.31
N LYS A 653 31.79 -12.80 6.68
CA LYS A 653 30.65 -12.56 5.79
C LYS A 653 30.93 -11.38 4.84
N ASN A 654 30.12 -11.26 3.79
CA ASN A 654 30.20 -10.12 2.87
C ASN A 654 29.45 -8.93 3.47
N GLU A 655 30.12 -7.78 3.51
CA GLU A 655 29.52 -6.49 3.84
C GLU A 655 29.44 -5.63 2.58
N VAL A 656 28.30 -4.96 2.37
CA VAL A 656 28.10 -3.99 1.30
C VAL A 656 28.06 -2.57 1.86
N PHE A 657 28.67 -1.60 1.19
CA PHE A 657 28.48 -0.19 1.55
C PHE A 657 27.12 0.28 1.03
N LEU A 658 26.19 0.54 1.95
CA LEU A 658 24.87 1.07 1.65
C LEU A 658 24.82 2.54 2.09
N GLN A 659 24.29 3.39 1.21
CA GLN A 659 23.94 4.79 1.49
C GLN A 659 22.48 5.00 1.06
N LEU A 660 21.64 5.50 1.96
CA LEU A 660 20.20 5.65 1.79
C LEU A 660 19.68 6.77 2.71
N GLU A 661 19.42 7.95 2.14
CA GLU A 661 18.87 9.11 2.87
C GLU A 661 17.40 8.89 3.26
N PRO A 662 16.87 9.56 4.30
CA PRO A 662 15.44 9.54 4.64
C PRO A 662 14.54 9.85 3.44
N GLY A 663 13.49 9.05 3.25
CA GLY A 663 12.59 9.11 2.09
C GLY A 663 13.11 8.42 0.82
N GLN A 664 14.38 7.97 0.78
CA GLN A 664 14.92 7.19 -0.34
C GLN A 664 14.57 5.70 -0.22
N SER A 665 14.51 5.05 -1.39
CA SER A 665 14.13 3.65 -1.54
C SER A 665 14.85 3.04 -2.75
N TYR A 666 15.44 1.86 -2.62
CA TYR A 666 16.16 1.16 -3.69
C TYR A 666 15.78 -0.32 -3.77
N PHE A 667 16.05 -0.94 -4.92
CA PHE A 667 16.20 -2.39 -4.99
C PHE A 667 17.68 -2.76 -4.83
N VAL A 668 18.00 -3.65 -3.90
CA VAL A 668 19.34 -4.27 -3.78
C VAL A 668 19.24 -5.72 -4.24
N ASN A 669 20.10 -6.11 -5.18
CA ASN A 669 20.07 -7.42 -5.82
C ASN A 669 21.38 -8.13 -5.52
N VAL A 670 21.31 -9.34 -4.96
CA VAL A 670 22.46 -10.21 -4.70
C VAL A 670 22.37 -11.41 -5.65
N SER A 671 23.22 -11.41 -6.67
CA SER A 671 23.22 -12.39 -7.75
C SER A 671 24.49 -13.25 -7.73
N PRO A 672 24.47 -14.50 -8.24
CA PRO A 672 25.66 -15.32 -8.38
C PRO A 672 26.74 -14.69 -9.26
N GLY A 673 28.00 -15.09 -9.01
CA GLY A 673 29.21 -14.60 -9.66
C GLY A 673 30.18 -13.94 -8.68
N LYS A 674 31.43 -13.73 -9.13
CA LYS A 674 32.39 -12.89 -8.40
C LYS A 674 31.96 -11.42 -8.48
N ALA A 675 32.34 -10.63 -7.47
CA ALA A 675 32.28 -9.17 -7.58
C ALA A 675 33.24 -8.69 -8.68
N PRO A 676 32.97 -7.54 -9.34
CA PRO A 676 33.95 -6.88 -10.21
C PRO A 676 35.25 -6.58 -9.44
N ASP A 677 36.41 -6.61 -10.10
CA ASP A 677 37.71 -6.37 -9.45
C ASP A 677 37.79 -4.99 -8.79
N ALA A 678 38.59 -4.85 -7.73
CA ALA A 678 38.67 -3.62 -6.93
C ALA A 678 39.04 -2.36 -7.74
N THR A 679 39.78 -2.51 -8.85
CA THR A 679 40.06 -1.44 -9.82
C THR A 679 38.81 -0.92 -10.54
N SER A 680 37.82 -1.79 -10.78
CA SER A 680 36.51 -1.45 -11.34
C SER A 680 35.47 -1.03 -10.28
N GLN A 681 35.70 -1.35 -9.00
CA GLN A 681 34.86 -0.87 -7.88
C GLN A 681 35.11 0.59 -7.49
N LYS A 682 36.17 1.24 -8.03
CA LYS A 682 36.55 2.64 -7.71
C LYS A 682 35.44 3.68 -7.97
N THR A 683 34.41 3.33 -8.75
CA THR A 683 33.49 4.30 -9.39
C THR A 683 32.09 4.36 -8.76
N VAL A 684 31.79 3.61 -7.70
CA VAL A 684 30.39 3.40 -7.25
C VAL A 684 30.16 3.57 -5.74
N ALA A 685 30.73 4.64 -5.19
CA ALA A 685 30.26 5.23 -3.95
C ALA A 685 30.26 6.76 -4.13
N ASP A 686 29.07 7.35 -4.29
CA ASP A 686 28.86 8.81 -4.34
C ASP A 686 29.09 9.42 -2.95
N ARG A 687 30.35 9.43 -2.51
CA ARG A 687 30.74 10.07 -1.26
C ARG A 687 30.78 11.58 -1.49
N SER A 688 29.93 12.29 -0.75
CA SER A 688 30.06 13.73 -0.53
C SER A 688 31.41 14.01 0.14
N THR A 689 32.39 14.47 -0.62
CA THR A 689 33.79 14.64 -0.16
C THR A 689 34.10 16.05 0.34
N GLY A 690 33.18 17.01 0.17
CA GLY A 690 33.34 18.38 0.64
C GLY A 690 32.14 18.89 1.41
N LYS A 691 32.34 20.00 2.13
CA LYS A 691 31.26 20.76 2.76
C LYS A 691 30.29 21.29 1.68
N PRO A 692 28.98 21.35 1.94
CA PRO A 692 28.02 22.00 1.04
C PRO A 692 28.35 23.48 0.81
N ILE A 693 28.24 23.93 -0.43
CA ILE A 693 28.45 25.30 -0.88
C ILE A 693 27.08 25.95 -1.05
N ALA A 694 26.73 26.91 -0.18
CA ALA A 694 25.44 27.62 -0.28
C ALA A 694 25.43 28.62 -1.45
N LEU A 695 24.32 28.69 -2.18
CA LEU A 695 24.14 29.68 -3.25
C LEU A 695 23.67 31.03 -2.68
N GLN A 696 24.64 31.92 -2.42
CA GLN A 696 24.44 33.21 -1.73
C GLN A 696 24.01 34.36 -2.65
N ASN A 697 24.08 34.19 -3.98
CA ASN A 697 23.70 35.24 -4.92
C ASN A 697 22.18 35.49 -4.90
N PRO A 698 21.71 36.74 -5.12
CA PRO A 698 20.29 37.05 -5.15
C PRO A 698 19.51 36.20 -6.15
N TRP A 699 18.23 35.98 -5.83
CA TRP A 699 17.32 35.19 -6.63
C TRP A 699 16.21 36.07 -7.21
N ARG A 700 15.98 35.99 -8.52
CA ARG A 700 14.79 36.56 -9.16
C ARG A 700 13.66 35.54 -9.11
N VAL A 701 12.53 35.91 -8.52
CA VAL A 701 11.29 35.12 -8.53
C VAL A 701 10.33 35.72 -9.56
N GLN A 702 9.72 34.89 -10.40
CA GLN A 702 8.69 35.27 -11.37
C GLN A 702 7.55 34.25 -11.36
N PHE A 703 6.32 34.68 -11.09
CA PHE A 703 5.14 33.82 -11.22
C PHE A 703 4.86 33.55 -12.71
N LEU A 704 4.68 32.28 -13.08
CA LEU A 704 4.55 31.86 -14.49
C LEU A 704 3.10 31.55 -14.88
N ARG A 705 2.41 30.78 -14.05
CA ARG A 705 1.04 30.26 -14.28
C ARG A 705 0.43 29.88 -12.94
N GLY A 706 -0.81 30.28 -12.67
CA GLY A 706 -1.46 29.98 -11.40
C GLY A 706 -2.73 30.77 -11.14
N ARG A 707 -3.25 30.66 -9.92
CA ARG A 707 -4.48 31.30 -9.44
C ARG A 707 -4.24 31.90 -8.03
N PRO A 708 -4.58 33.19 -7.78
CA PRO A 708 -4.88 34.20 -8.79
C PRO A 708 -3.71 34.38 -9.78
N ALA A 709 -3.99 34.95 -10.96
CA ALA A 709 -2.92 35.24 -11.91
C ALA A 709 -2.03 36.36 -11.35
N LEU A 710 -0.73 36.09 -11.22
CA LEU A 710 0.28 37.06 -10.80
C LEU A 710 1.32 37.22 -11.91
N THR A 711 1.63 38.47 -12.25
CA THR A 711 2.57 38.85 -13.33
C THR A 711 3.87 39.47 -12.80
N ALA A 712 3.95 39.77 -11.51
CA ALA A 712 5.09 40.42 -10.90
C ALA A 712 6.34 39.51 -10.86
N SER A 713 7.52 40.12 -11.00
CA SER A 713 8.80 39.48 -10.66
C SER A 713 9.53 40.30 -9.60
N LYS A 714 10.09 39.65 -8.58
CA LYS A 714 10.75 40.27 -7.42
C LYS A 714 12.15 39.66 -7.25
N THR A 715 13.16 40.49 -7.00
CA THR A 715 14.47 40.01 -6.55
C THR A 715 14.49 39.90 -5.03
N ILE A 716 15.00 38.80 -4.51
CA ILE A 716 15.13 38.51 -3.07
C ILE A 716 16.57 38.06 -2.76
N PRO A 717 17.13 38.38 -1.57
CA PRO A 717 18.52 38.05 -1.25
C PRO A 717 18.74 36.53 -1.11
N SER A 718 17.73 35.80 -0.65
CA SER A 718 17.73 34.35 -0.48
C SER A 718 16.34 33.78 -0.78
N PRO A 719 16.22 32.46 -1.05
CA PRO A 719 14.91 31.81 -1.21
C PRO A 719 14.05 31.94 0.06
N ALA A 720 12.74 32.06 -0.13
CA ALA A 720 11.76 32.28 0.94
C ALA A 720 10.36 31.85 0.48
N SER A 721 9.46 31.63 1.45
CA SER A 721 8.07 31.28 1.19
C SER A 721 7.31 32.42 0.50
N TRP A 722 6.50 32.10 -0.51
CA TRP A 722 5.62 33.06 -1.19
C TRP A 722 4.69 33.81 -0.23
N THR A 723 4.31 33.18 0.89
CA THR A 723 3.50 33.77 1.95
C THR A 723 4.14 34.97 2.66
N THR A 724 5.46 35.19 2.53
CA THR A 724 6.16 36.38 3.07
C THR A 724 6.65 37.34 1.98
N LEU A 725 6.37 37.06 0.69
CA LEU A 725 6.81 37.92 -0.41
C LEU A 725 5.86 39.09 -0.70
N ALA A 726 4.54 38.84 -0.59
CA ALA A 726 3.44 39.79 -0.66
C ALA A 726 2.12 39.07 -0.33
N ASP A 727 1.11 39.77 0.20
CA ASP A 727 -0.19 39.19 0.60
C ASP A 727 -0.88 38.42 -0.53
N SER A 728 -0.83 38.95 -1.76
CA SER A 728 -1.40 38.30 -2.95
C SER A 728 -0.69 37.01 -3.34
N ALA A 729 0.61 36.88 -3.05
CA ALA A 729 1.37 35.64 -3.22
C ALA A 729 1.03 34.61 -2.11
N GLY A 730 0.54 35.06 -0.96
CA GLY A 730 -0.02 34.19 0.10
C GLY A 730 -1.33 33.47 -0.25
N TYR A 731 -1.96 33.82 -1.37
CA TYR A 731 -3.12 33.12 -1.94
C TYR A 731 -2.81 32.41 -3.27
N PHE A 732 -1.55 32.40 -3.72
CA PHE A 732 -1.17 31.83 -5.01
C PHE A 732 -1.08 30.30 -4.96
N SER A 733 -1.70 29.63 -5.93
CA SER A 733 -1.42 28.25 -6.30
C SER A 733 -1.03 28.15 -7.78
N GLY A 734 0.09 27.48 -8.06
CA GLY A 734 0.62 27.35 -9.41
C GLY A 734 2.16 27.23 -9.43
N THR A 735 2.77 27.59 -10.56
CA THR A 735 4.22 27.53 -10.78
C THR A 735 4.85 28.92 -10.77
N ALA A 736 5.97 29.09 -10.04
CA ALA A 736 6.84 30.26 -10.12
C ALA A 736 8.30 29.85 -10.37
N ARG A 737 8.99 30.61 -11.23
CA ARG A 737 10.41 30.46 -11.51
C ARG A 737 11.25 31.20 -10.49
N TYR A 738 12.22 30.51 -9.91
CA TYR A 738 13.38 31.10 -9.25
C TYR A 738 14.56 31.06 -10.24
N SER A 739 15.31 32.15 -10.36
CA SER A 739 16.51 32.24 -11.19
C SER A 739 17.66 32.90 -10.42
N THR A 740 18.85 32.32 -10.47
CA THR A 740 20.09 32.93 -9.96
C THR A 740 21.30 32.54 -10.83
N THR A 741 22.44 33.19 -10.57
CA THR A 741 23.74 32.81 -11.14
C THR A 741 24.71 32.39 -10.04
N PHE A 742 25.68 31.52 -10.34
CA PHE A 742 26.73 31.15 -9.39
C PHE A 742 28.04 30.73 -10.07
N ASP A 743 29.12 30.84 -9.29
CA ASP A 743 30.47 30.42 -9.66
C ASP A 743 30.89 29.22 -8.80
N LEU A 744 31.83 28.41 -9.29
CA LEU A 744 32.42 27.31 -8.53
C LEU A 744 33.69 27.79 -7.80
N PRO A 745 33.92 27.37 -6.54
CA PRO A 745 35.18 27.65 -5.86
C PRO A 745 36.36 27.01 -6.60
N ALA A 746 37.48 27.73 -6.69
CA ALA A 746 38.64 27.35 -7.50
C ALA A 746 39.27 26.00 -7.12
N ASP A 747 39.10 25.54 -5.88
CA ASP A 747 39.60 24.28 -5.35
C ASP A 747 38.74 23.05 -5.70
N LYS A 748 37.58 23.22 -6.35
CA LYS A 748 36.59 22.14 -6.56
C LYS A 748 36.57 21.51 -7.95
N SER A 749 37.43 21.98 -8.85
CA SER A 749 37.45 21.63 -10.29
C SER A 749 37.69 20.15 -10.61
N GLY A 750 38.19 19.34 -9.67
CA GLY A 750 38.45 17.90 -9.84
C GLY A 750 37.28 16.94 -9.51
N SER A 751 36.09 17.44 -9.18
CA SER A 751 34.92 16.61 -8.82
C SER A 751 34.27 15.97 -10.05
N GLN A 752 33.77 14.73 -9.96
CA GLN A 752 33.09 14.06 -11.09
C GLN A 752 31.63 14.48 -11.24
N SER A 753 30.97 14.77 -10.11
CA SER A 753 29.59 15.26 -10.06
C SER A 753 29.38 16.14 -8.83
N TYR A 754 28.22 16.78 -8.76
CA TYR A 754 27.77 17.57 -7.61
C TYR A 754 26.33 17.17 -7.27
N HIS A 755 26.00 17.08 -5.98
CA HIS A 755 24.62 17.07 -5.54
C HIS A 755 24.12 18.52 -5.38
N LEU A 756 23.08 18.87 -6.14
CA LEU A 756 22.26 20.05 -5.89
C LEU A 756 21.19 19.66 -4.86
N ASP A 757 21.28 20.21 -3.66
CA ASP A 757 20.23 20.14 -2.64
C ASP A 757 19.41 21.43 -2.70
N LEU A 758 18.11 21.31 -2.89
CA LEU A 758 17.18 22.44 -2.92
C LEU A 758 16.67 22.83 -1.52
N GLY A 759 16.98 22.05 -0.48
CA GLY A 759 16.47 22.27 0.87
C GLY A 759 14.96 22.05 0.95
N ASP A 760 14.24 22.94 1.62
CA ASP A 760 12.78 22.88 1.69
C ASP A 760 12.14 23.43 0.39
N VAL A 761 11.45 22.53 -0.33
CA VAL A 761 10.70 22.80 -1.56
C VAL A 761 9.23 22.54 -1.30
N ARG A 762 8.38 23.50 -1.65
CA ARG A 762 6.93 23.45 -1.42
C ARG A 762 6.18 23.51 -2.77
N GLU A 763 5.96 22.40 -3.47
CA GLU A 763 6.27 21.00 -3.12
C GLU A 763 6.92 20.19 -4.27
N VAL A 764 7.01 20.73 -5.49
CA VAL A 764 7.71 20.10 -6.64
C VAL A 764 8.54 21.12 -7.39
N ALA A 765 9.78 20.80 -7.76
CA ALA A 765 10.72 21.69 -8.44
C ALA A 765 11.28 21.10 -9.75
N GLU A 766 11.01 21.73 -10.89
CA GLU A 766 11.66 21.42 -12.18
C GLU A 766 12.91 22.29 -12.35
N VAL A 767 14.08 21.68 -12.59
CA VAL A 767 15.38 22.38 -12.57
C VAL A 767 16.03 22.42 -13.95
N ARG A 768 16.60 23.59 -14.30
CA ARG A 768 17.40 23.83 -15.51
C ARG A 768 18.76 24.41 -15.09
N LEU A 769 19.84 23.92 -15.69
CA LEU A 769 21.19 24.42 -15.47
C LEU A 769 21.79 24.82 -16.83
N ASN A 770 22.26 26.06 -16.93
CA ASN A 770 22.83 26.64 -18.15
C ASN A 770 21.85 26.52 -19.35
N GLY A 771 20.58 26.86 -19.12
CA GLY A 771 19.47 26.76 -20.09
C GLY A 771 18.95 25.34 -20.37
N GLN A 772 19.69 24.30 -19.96
CA GLN A 772 19.39 22.91 -20.28
C GLN A 772 18.70 22.20 -19.10
N PRO A 773 17.66 21.37 -19.32
CA PRO A 773 17.02 20.58 -18.27
C PRO A 773 18.02 19.73 -17.45
N LEU A 774 17.79 19.65 -16.15
CA LEU A 774 18.55 18.81 -15.22
C LEU A 774 17.69 17.67 -14.65
N GLY A 775 16.45 17.97 -14.24
CA GLY A 775 15.53 16.98 -13.68
C GLY A 775 14.38 17.63 -12.93
N THR A 776 13.58 16.81 -12.23
CA THR A 776 12.49 17.27 -11.36
C THR A 776 12.65 16.65 -9.98
N ALA A 777 12.76 17.46 -8.93
CA ALA A 777 12.74 17.03 -7.55
C ALA A 777 11.28 17.11 -7.03
N TRP A 778 10.71 15.96 -6.70
CA TRP A 778 9.28 15.81 -6.36
C TRP A 778 9.02 15.00 -5.08
N CYS A 779 10.07 14.44 -4.49
CA CYS A 779 10.04 13.67 -3.25
C CYS A 779 11.27 14.01 -2.40
N ILE A 780 11.23 13.63 -1.13
CA ILE A 780 12.30 13.90 -0.16
C ILE A 780 13.44 12.85 -0.30
N PRO A 781 14.72 13.25 -0.20
CA PRO A 781 15.21 14.63 -0.17
C PRO A 781 15.15 15.28 -1.54
N PHE A 782 14.89 16.59 -1.60
CA PHE A 782 14.76 17.36 -2.86
C PHE A 782 16.13 17.63 -3.52
N ARG A 783 16.80 16.55 -3.94
CA ARG A 783 18.16 16.55 -4.48
C ARG A 783 18.18 16.10 -5.95
N LEU A 784 19.10 16.69 -6.72
CA LEU A 784 19.45 16.25 -8.08
C LEU A 784 20.97 16.09 -8.20
N SER A 785 21.41 15.22 -9.12
CA SER A 785 22.83 15.08 -9.46
C SER A 785 23.17 15.89 -10.71
N ILE A 786 24.25 16.68 -10.64
CA ILE A 786 24.81 17.46 -11.73
C ILE A 786 26.13 16.79 -12.17
N PRO A 787 26.23 16.24 -13.39
CA PRO A 787 27.51 15.84 -13.97
C PRO A 787 28.44 17.05 -14.08
N ALA A 788 29.72 16.93 -13.70
CA ALA A 788 30.62 18.09 -13.64
C ALA A 788 30.79 18.82 -14.99
N ASN A 789 30.70 18.10 -16.11
CA ASN A 789 30.75 18.69 -17.47
C ASN A 789 29.52 19.54 -17.86
N ARG A 790 28.49 19.64 -17.00
CA ARG A 790 27.35 20.58 -17.14
C ARG A 790 27.58 21.92 -16.44
N LEU A 791 28.64 22.03 -15.64
CA LEU A 791 29.04 23.23 -14.91
C LEU A 791 30.18 23.96 -15.63
N LYS A 792 30.24 25.26 -15.40
CA LYS A 792 31.34 26.17 -15.78
C LYS A 792 32.10 26.59 -14.51
N PRO A 793 33.34 27.07 -14.61
CA PRO A 793 34.03 27.71 -13.49
C PRO A 793 33.25 28.92 -12.96
N THR A 794 32.72 29.75 -13.85
CA THR A 794 31.94 30.96 -13.53
C THR A 794 30.70 31.09 -14.42
N GLY A 795 29.74 31.92 -14.01
CA GLY A 795 28.57 32.28 -14.81
C GLY A 795 27.64 31.09 -15.10
N ASN A 796 27.44 30.21 -14.13
CA ASN A 796 26.39 29.19 -14.20
C ASN A 796 25.04 29.83 -13.96
N GLN A 797 24.06 29.57 -14.83
CA GLN A 797 22.67 29.99 -14.61
C GLN A 797 21.86 28.81 -14.06
N LEU A 798 21.19 29.00 -12.92
CA LEU A 798 20.27 28.04 -12.33
C LEU A 798 18.84 28.58 -12.40
N GLU A 799 17.93 27.81 -13.00
CA GLU A 799 16.50 28.08 -12.95
C GLU A 799 15.76 26.92 -12.25
N VAL A 800 14.82 27.26 -11.38
CA VAL A 800 14.01 26.30 -10.61
C VAL A 800 12.55 26.73 -10.70
N ASP A 801 11.75 26.01 -11.49
CA ASP A 801 10.31 26.19 -11.60
C ASP A 801 9.61 25.39 -10.49
N VAL A 802 9.20 26.05 -9.40
CA VAL A 802 8.52 25.41 -8.26
C VAL A 802 7.02 25.49 -8.40
N THR A 803 6.33 24.38 -8.18
CA THR A 803 4.85 24.27 -8.11
C THR A 803 4.41 23.86 -6.71
N ASN A 804 3.42 24.57 -6.15
CA ASN A 804 2.92 24.37 -4.78
C ASN A 804 1.54 23.66 -4.73
N LEU A 805 0.97 23.60 -3.53
CA LEU A 805 -0.34 23.03 -3.22
C LEU A 805 -1.50 23.95 -3.63
N SER A 806 -2.70 23.39 -3.84
CA SER A 806 -3.94 24.18 -4.06
C SER A 806 -4.49 24.86 -2.80
N ALA A 807 -4.05 24.46 -1.60
CA ALA A 807 -4.54 24.97 -0.32
C ALA A 807 -4.60 26.51 -0.24
N ASN A 808 -3.54 27.21 -0.64
CA ASN A 808 -3.48 28.67 -0.52
C ASN A 808 -4.48 29.40 -1.41
N TYR A 809 -4.76 28.88 -2.61
CA TYR A 809 -5.80 29.43 -3.48
C TYR A 809 -7.20 29.03 -3.01
N MET A 810 -7.37 27.81 -2.48
CA MET A 810 -8.67 27.38 -1.95
C MET A 810 -9.15 28.27 -0.79
N ARG A 811 -8.26 28.81 0.05
CA ARG A 811 -8.59 29.83 1.07
C ARG A 811 -9.30 31.06 0.49
N LEU A 812 -8.91 31.49 -0.71
CA LEU A 812 -9.53 32.63 -1.42
C LEU A 812 -10.80 32.19 -2.15
N TYR A 813 -10.74 31.07 -2.87
CA TYR A 813 -11.86 30.54 -3.65
C TYR A 813 -13.06 30.21 -2.77
N ASP A 814 -12.84 29.63 -1.60
CA ASP A 814 -13.92 29.26 -0.68
C ASP A 814 -14.59 30.48 -0.03
N ARG A 815 -13.83 31.57 0.18
CA ARG A 815 -14.38 32.88 0.62
C ARG A 815 -15.21 33.57 -0.45
N GLN A 816 -14.99 33.25 -1.74
CA GLN A 816 -15.82 33.72 -2.85
C GLN A 816 -17.14 32.93 -2.98
N ASN A 817 -17.31 31.84 -2.22
CA ASN A 817 -18.47 30.94 -2.20
C ASN A 817 -19.09 30.60 -3.59
N PRO A 818 -18.31 30.10 -4.56
CA PRO A 818 -18.77 29.86 -5.94
C PRO A 818 -19.61 28.58 -6.11
N GLY A 819 -20.29 28.11 -5.06
CA GLY A 819 -21.24 26.97 -5.13
C GLY A 819 -20.63 25.59 -5.39
N TRP A 820 -19.30 25.43 -5.32
CA TRP A 820 -18.61 24.18 -5.69
C TRP A 820 -18.90 22.98 -4.76
N LYS A 821 -19.38 23.22 -3.54
CA LYS A 821 -19.76 22.19 -2.54
C LYS A 821 -21.17 21.65 -2.82
N LYS A 822 -21.35 21.05 -4.00
CA LYS A 822 -22.66 20.68 -4.57
C LYS A 822 -22.93 19.18 -4.61
N PHE A 823 -22.29 18.36 -3.79
CA PHE A 823 -22.48 16.90 -3.81
C PHE A 823 -23.68 16.46 -2.94
N TYR A 824 -24.28 15.31 -3.26
CA TYR A 824 -25.28 14.65 -2.42
C TYR A 824 -24.63 13.92 -1.22
N ASP A 825 -25.45 13.25 -0.39
CA ASP A 825 -25.01 12.54 0.83
C ASP A 825 -24.22 13.50 1.75
N ILE A 826 -23.04 13.10 2.23
CA ILE A 826 -22.10 13.86 3.07
C ILE A 826 -21.54 15.15 2.44
N ASN A 827 -21.83 15.41 1.17
CA ASN A 827 -21.30 16.54 0.39
C ASN A 827 -19.76 16.51 0.31
N ILE A 828 -19.07 17.43 0.99
CA ILE A 828 -17.62 17.39 1.21
C ILE A 828 -17.27 17.93 2.60
N VAL A 829 -16.30 17.29 3.24
CA VAL A 829 -15.89 17.52 4.63
C VAL A 829 -14.36 17.65 4.73
N ASP A 830 -13.87 18.23 5.83
CA ASP A 830 -12.44 18.30 6.17
C ASP A 830 -11.92 16.95 6.70
N ILE A 831 -10.60 16.87 6.95
CA ILE A 831 -9.92 15.69 7.53
C ILE A 831 -10.47 15.25 8.90
N ARG A 832 -11.26 16.10 9.58
CA ARG A 832 -11.94 15.83 10.86
C ARG A 832 -13.43 15.51 10.66
N TYR A 833 -13.85 15.21 9.43
CA TYR A 833 -15.24 14.90 9.08
C TYR A 833 -16.23 16.04 9.43
N LYS A 834 -15.78 17.30 9.48
CA LYS A 834 -16.63 18.50 9.63
C LYS A 834 -16.93 19.09 8.26
N PRO A 835 -18.06 19.80 8.04
CA PRO A 835 -18.34 20.45 6.76
C PRO A 835 -17.14 21.28 6.28
N PHE A 836 -16.70 21.08 5.04
CA PHE A 836 -15.45 21.65 4.54
C PHE A 836 -15.50 23.19 4.59
N ASP A 837 -14.50 23.82 5.21
CA ASP A 837 -14.35 25.27 5.31
C ASP A 837 -12.85 25.62 5.24
N ALA A 838 -12.39 26.05 4.06
CA ALA A 838 -11.01 26.51 3.86
C ALA A 838 -10.85 28.01 4.14
N THR A 839 -11.93 28.74 4.43
CA THR A 839 -11.87 30.19 4.69
C THR A 839 -11.04 30.51 5.95
N ARG A 840 -10.98 29.54 6.88
CA ARG A 840 -10.27 29.58 8.17
C ARG A 840 -8.87 28.98 8.15
N TRP A 841 -8.44 28.35 7.05
CA TRP A 841 -7.10 27.77 7.00
C TRP A 841 -6.02 28.86 7.03
N ASP A 842 -4.89 28.57 7.67
CA ASP A 842 -3.68 29.38 7.58
C ASP A 842 -2.99 29.26 6.22
N ALA A 843 -2.06 30.17 5.94
CA ALA A 843 -1.30 30.17 4.70
C ALA A 843 -0.17 29.13 4.77
N LEU A 844 -0.27 28.05 4.00
CA LEU A 844 0.77 27.02 3.96
C LEU A 844 2.05 27.57 3.28
N PRO A 845 3.26 27.23 3.78
CA PRO A 845 4.51 27.57 3.11
C PRO A 845 4.52 27.14 1.63
N SER A 846 5.06 27.96 0.73
CA SER A 846 4.99 27.74 -0.72
C SER A 846 6.22 28.27 -1.46
N GLY A 847 6.68 27.57 -2.50
CA GLY A 847 7.87 27.93 -3.26
C GLY A 847 9.17 27.25 -2.80
N LEU A 848 10.29 27.85 -3.16
CA LEU A 848 11.64 27.44 -2.75
C LEU A 848 12.02 28.19 -1.47
N LEU A 849 12.18 27.47 -0.37
CA LEU A 849 12.58 28.02 0.93
C LEU A 849 14.08 27.78 1.20
N GLY A 850 14.66 26.73 0.62
CA GLY A 850 16.10 26.46 0.73
C GLY A 850 16.51 25.86 2.09
N PRO A 851 17.78 26.03 2.51
CA PRO A 851 18.87 26.64 1.75
C PRO A 851 19.24 25.80 0.52
N VAL A 852 19.57 26.46 -0.59
CA VAL A 852 20.04 25.78 -1.80
C VAL A 852 21.56 25.62 -1.73
N THR A 853 22.06 24.40 -1.91
CA THR A 853 23.49 24.09 -1.81
C THR A 853 23.99 23.16 -2.90
N LEU A 854 25.28 23.28 -3.24
CA LEU A 854 26.03 22.37 -4.09
C LEU A 854 27.06 21.61 -3.24
N THR A 855 26.95 20.28 -3.20
CA THR A 855 27.94 19.43 -2.51
C THR A 855 28.76 18.66 -3.53
N PRO A 856 30.10 18.79 -3.56
CA PRO A 856 30.95 18.06 -4.50
C PRO A 856 30.96 16.55 -4.15
N VAL A 857 30.97 15.73 -5.20
CA VAL A 857 31.00 14.26 -5.10
C VAL A 857 32.22 13.74 -5.85
N SER A 858 32.97 12.86 -5.18
CA SER A 858 34.14 12.19 -5.76
C SER A 858 33.95 10.68 -5.76
N ALA A 859 34.39 10.04 -6.85
CA ALA A 859 34.71 8.62 -6.82
C ALA A 859 35.71 8.34 -5.70
N ALA A 860 35.48 7.29 -4.91
CA ALA A 860 36.26 7.03 -3.71
C ALA A 860 37.71 6.62 -4.05
N SER A 861 38.67 7.48 -3.69
CA SER A 861 40.09 7.09 -3.62
C SER A 861 40.26 6.03 -2.54
N GLY A 862 40.77 4.86 -2.91
CA GLY A 862 40.91 3.72 -2.00
C GLY A 862 41.95 3.95 -0.90
N GLN A 863 41.49 3.84 0.34
CA GLN A 863 42.22 3.42 1.53
C GLN A 863 41.36 2.34 2.20
#